data_AF-A0AAU6HHW4-F1
#
_entry.id   AF-A0AAU6HHW4-F1
#
_cell.length_a   1.000
_cell.length_b   1.000
_cell.length_c   1.000
_cell.angle_alpha   90.00
_cell.angle_beta   90.00
_cell.angle_gamma   90.00
#
_symmetry.space_group_name_H-M   'P 1'
#
loop_
_entity.id
_entity.type
_entity.pdbx_description
1 polymer ?
#
loop_
_entity_poly.entity_id
_entity_poly.type
_entity_poly.pdbx_seq_one_letter_code
_entity_poly.pdbx_strand_id
1 'polypeptide(L)'
;MGVYELDIYAKTLYGAPLFIAFDTNVTVEQRGYGALEVTWATPMQAASSQILAGVKAWTKLRLVRNSYGVPDTEDDGWVVLETSAGADTGVFLDDTVVPGRVYHYGVFVSTAPDTWDSTVTYYPGDLVTYSSSVYIATQAGPSGAPDLNPTYWSLSGISEQWMRCGGGVGLAVKDFGYSAILYDSIPRPYKVDAVESTASSIPINEQLARFCHLFGYFFDVMKCENYQLLRMNDVLRCTDRQITLLAQQMGISDRLPTLPELRRTYVRDAALIQRDRGSTSSTAALVKAITGWDADVSIGYNELHDLDEAAFASPSFPAWKRDTVYSTTAASQLYSDIVQYNGDLFAAIGTPRRESAYLSYTGSNPTRTGSGVIVRDPDRVADPYPGYVRLDQAAVGDSLTFTFSAASGGAGWYNVFLVAVADPAGGIITATVNGKPVTMAPLDLYSPSRQLVPIQIVGEYNLTATGNTLTLTVTGRNALSSGYAITACYWMMQGGGINLNVPPTGDSRSATYWQALTPNSLQDTLTEQNLLTGGYGSWNLSIPGGTTNPDVSSGVAPDWWVSPQGARSGTSSPGTGNSLNYTAKTTAGTREVFLSGPVRAANWDSTNTYFPGQPVLWNPLAWASPPVYVAKAQSVGRQPDLNPDKWSFTPYTANLSPEPSRIITDSVYTPKVVSWSATRSYKKGDRIAWRGHLYEAALPSLGIFPSGYNTDNQWWRWCGLNSQRYTYSVFHNRTATATGADVRLFINFYNSNGLYGGIGFLAADTQLLYDRFELPDYTYPASTGSAPVGYVKPAAGQQGVPIPWNVSRGNWANARGVVRPTSWSSSATLERKAGRVLWFNRNWVYDPVPAGHQGEQAYVTFMSATDDSAGVLEHGVVFRYGANAYWLASRDRLTYTTFTVTSGAVTDVTTAVVATWTPVKSGERMRVRNRTADIVVESRIPGQAWRTLASVSDTRNNTALGWGLLERVR
;
A
#
# COMPACT_ATOMS: atom_id res chain seq x y z
N MET A 1 -47.98 -11.31 10.25
CA MET A 1 -47.29 -10.03 10.01
C MET A 1 -45.99 -10.11 10.77
N GLY A 2 -45.01 -10.80 10.17
CA GLY A 2 -43.74 -11.10 10.82
C GLY A 2 -42.86 -9.87 10.74
N VAL A 3 -42.65 -9.23 11.88
CA VAL A 3 -41.57 -8.26 12.07
C VAL A 3 -40.29 -9.07 11.96
N TYR A 4 -39.52 -8.83 10.91
CA TYR A 4 -38.15 -9.31 10.83
C TYR A 4 -37.30 -8.39 11.70
N GLU A 5 -37.20 -8.75 12.99
CA GLU A 5 -36.06 -8.40 13.83
C GLU A 5 -34.82 -9.09 13.24
N LEU A 6 -34.17 -8.38 12.31
CA LEU A 6 -32.77 -8.58 11.96
C LEU A 6 -32.11 -7.26 12.40
N ASP A 7 -31.61 -7.16 13.62
CA ASP A 7 -30.36 -7.81 14.04
C ASP A 7 -29.25 -7.84 12.99
N ILE A 8 -28.91 -6.63 12.55
CA ILE A 8 -27.53 -6.26 12.20
C ILE A 8 -26.88 -5.53 13.40
N TYR A 9 -27.17 -5.95 14.63
CA TYR A 9 -26.62 -5.39 15.87
C TYR A 9 -25.07 -5.53 15.84
N ALA A 10 -24.25 -4.80 16.59
CA ALA A 10 -24.49 -4.29 17.92
C ALA A 10 -23.46 -3.20 18.25
N LYS A 11 -23.90 -2.21 19.03
CA LYS A 11 -23.14 -1.80 20.22
C LYS A 11 -22.53 -3.05 20.84
N THR A 12 -21.22 -3.28 20.67
CA THR A 12 -20.39 -4.11 21.56
C THR A 12 -21.16 -5.16 22.37
N LEU A 13 -21.58 -6.26 21.74
CA LEU A 13 -22.00 -7.47 22.46
C LEU A 13 -21.49 -8.76 21.81
N TYR A 14 -20.38 -8.66 21.07
CA TYR A 14 -19.42 -9.74 20.88
C TYR A 14 -17.99 -9.16 20.96
N GLY A 15 -17.58 -8.85 22.20
CA GLY A 15 -16.19 -8.56 22.59
C GLY A 15 -15.85 -7.11 22.94
N ALA A 16 -15.56 -6.88 24.23
CA ALA A 16 -14.89 -5.74 24.88
C ALA A 16 -15.71 -4.44 25.12
N PRO A 17 -15.65 -3.83 26.34
CA PRO A 17 -14.41 -3.74 27.11
C PRO A 17 -14.47 -4.18 28.58
N LEU A 18 -13.54 -5.06 28.94
CA LEU A 18 -12.99 -5.08 30.30
C LEU A 18 -11.74 -4.17 30.30
N PHE A 19 -11.88 -2.89 29.97
CA PHE A 19 -10.75 -1.97 30.11
C PHE A 19 -10.56 -1.60 31.58
N ILE A 20 -9.30 -1.44 31.97
CA ILE A 20 -8.92 -0.79 33.22
C ILE A 20 -9.41 0.66 33.12
N ALA A 21 -10.61 0.93 33.60
CA ALA A 21 -11.08 2.30 33.68
C ALA A 21 -10.25 3.02 34.75
N PHE A 22 -9.62 4.13 34.38
CA PHE A 22 -9.15 5.12 35.34
C PHE A 22 -10.21 6.20 35.45
N ASP A 23 -10.33 6.81 36.63
CA ASP A 23 -11.20 7.94 36.85
C ASP A 23 -10.40 9.09 37.49
N THR A 24 -10.69 10.30 37.04
CA THR A 24 -10.25 11.53 37.67
C THR A 24 -11.27 12.64 37.42
N ASN A 25 -11.50 13.43 38.46
CA ASN A 25 -12.25 14.67 38.33
C ASN A 25 -11.35 15.73 37.70
N VAL A 26 -11.75 16.21 36.51
CA VAL A 26 -11.06 17.28 35.79
C VAL A 26 -11.91 18.55 35.88
N THR A 27 -11.31 19.61 36.38
CA THR A 27 -11.89 20.96 36.45
C THR A 27 -11.10 21.89 35.54
N VAL A 28 -11.80 22.78 34.84
CA VAL A 28 -11.20 23.76 33.95
C VAL A 28 -11.72 25.13 34.37
N GLU A 29 -10.84 25.96 34.93
CA GLU A 29 -11.16 27.28 35.47
C GLU A 29 -10.50 28.37 34.62
N GLN A 30 -11.21 29.48 34.41
CA GLN A 30 -10.61 30.65 33.77
C GLN A 30 -9.77 31.44 34.78
N ARG A 31 -8.48 31.66 34.50
CA ARG A 31 -7.56 32.44 35.36
C ARG A 31 -7.36 33.89 34.92
N GLY A 32 -7.61 34.20 33.65
CA GLY A 32 -7.48 35.54 33.07
C GLY A 32 -7.82 35.52 31.59
N TYR A 33 -7.75 36.63 30.86
CA TYR A 33 -8.08 36.60 29.42
C TYR A 33 -7.16 35.66 28.64
N GLY A 34 -7.75 34.71 27.91
CA GLY A 34 -6.96 33.73 27.13
C GLY A 34 -6.15 32.74 27.95
N ALA A 35 -6.46 32.53 29.23
CA ALA A 35 -5.77 31.55 30.07
C ALA A 35 -6.78 30.63 30.79
N LEU A 36 -6.62 29.33 30.58
CA LEU A 36 -7.41 28.28 31.23
C LEU A 36 -6.49 27.46 32.14
N GLU A 37 -6.84 27.36 33.41
CA GLU A 37 -6.19 26.42 34.34
C GLU A 37 -6.99 25.13 34.38
N VAL A 38 -6.31 24.04 34.04
CA VAL A 38 -6.85 22.68 34.11
C VAL A 38 -6.30 22.03 35.36
N THR A 39 -7.18 21.59 36.24
CA THR A 39 -6.85 20.87 37.47
C THR A 39 -7.46 19.49 37.43
N TRP A 40 -6.74 18.49 37.94
CA TRP A 40 -7.24 17.12 38.05
C TRP A 40 -6.74 16.45 39.32
N ALA A 41 -7.54 15.52 39.84
CA ALA A 41 -7.09 14.62 40.89
C ALA A 41 -6.12 13.59 40.32
N THR A 42 -5.23 13.03 41.14
CA THR A 42 -4.38 11.90 40.72
C THR A 42 -5.26 10.77 40.17
N PRO A 43 -5.09 10.34 38.90
CA PRO A 43 -5.93 9.31 38.33
C PRO A 43 -5.84 8.01 39.13
N MET A 44 -6.99 7.46 39.49
CA MET A 44 -7.09 6.19 40.20
C MET A 44 -7.85 5.18 39.34
N GLN A 45 -7.49 3.91 39.43
CA GLN A 45 -8.28 2.86 38.79
C GLN A 45 -9.70 2.87 39.39
N ALA A 46 -10.70 2.98 38.53
CA ALA A 46 -12.10 3.03 38.92
C ALA A 46 -12.50 1.74 39.62
N ALA A 47 -13.27 1.86 40.71
CA ALA A 47 -13.77 0.71 41.47
C ALA A 47 -14.65 -0.25 40.65
N SER A 48 -15.21 0.23 39.53
CA SER A 48 -16.00 -0.54 38.57
C SER A 48 -15.18 -1.29 37.52
N SER A 49 -13.84 -1.15 37.52
CA SER A 49 -12.94 -1.90 36.64
C SER A 49 -13.05 -3.40 36.95
N GLN A 50 -13.58 -4.18 36.01
CA GLN A 50 -13.86 -5.61 36.17
C GLN A 50 -12.62 -6.55 36.05
N ILE A 51 -11.39 -6.01 35.98
CA ILE A 51 -10.18 -6.84 35.97
C ILE A 51 -9.84 -7.35 37.38
N LEU A 52 -9.64 -8.67 37.47
CA LEU A 52 -9.74 -9.52 38.67
C LEU A 52 -8.46 -9.67 39.52
N ALA A 53 -7.41 -8.86 39.34
CA ALA A 53 -6.23 -8.94 40.24
C ALA A 53 -5.38 -7.64 40.27
N GLY A 54 -5.51 -6.87 41.36
CA GLY A 54 -4.58 -5.81 41.74
C GLY A 54 -4.90 -4.41 41.17
N VAL A 55 -4.62 -3.38 41.98
CA VAL A 55 -4.69 -1.98 41.54
C VAL A 55 -3.52 -1.73 40.59
N LYS A 56 -3.79 -1.45 39.31
CA LYS A 56 -2.76 -1.15 38.32
C LYS A 56 -2.38 0.33 38.41
N ALA A 57 -1.10 0.59 38.67
CA ALA A 57 -0.57 1.95 38.63
C ALA A 57 -0.40 2.41 37.18
N TRP A 58 -0.73 3.67 36.91
CA TRP A 58 -0.38 4.31 35.64
C TRP A 58 1.09 4.72 35.63
N THR A 59 1.67 4.84 34.43
CA THR A 59 3.09 5.16 34.20
C THR A 59 3.29 6.57 33.65
N LYS A 60 2.41 7.02 32.76
CA LYS A 60 2.44 8.38 32.21
C LYS A 60 1.03 8.97 32.19
N LEU A 61 0.97 10.28 32.09
CA LEU A 61 -0.24 11.08 31.94
C LEU A 61 -0.06 12.04 30.77
N ARG A 62 -1.09 12.14 29.92
CA ARG A 62 -1.22 13.13 28.86
C ARG A 62 -2.45 14.00 29.12
N LEU A 63 -2.27 15.31 29.02
CA LEU A 63 -3.36 16.26 28.89
C LEU A 63 -3.49 16.64 27.43
N VAL A 64 -4.63 16.34 26.84
CA VAL A 64 -4.92 16.61 25.43
C VAL A 64 -5.99 17.68 25.34
N ARG A 65 -5.78 18.68 24.52
CA ARG A 65 -6.71 19.77 24.25
C ARG A 65 -7.31 19.63 22.86
N ASN A 66 -8.62 19.82 22.74
CA ASN A 66 -9.31 19.86 21.46
C ASN A 66 -10.38 20.97 21.43
N SER A 67 -10.47 21.70 20.31
CA SER A 67 -11.45 22.77 20.11
C SER A 67 -12.82 22.26 19.66
N TYR A 68 -12.92 21.00 19.23
CA TYR A 68 -14.12 20.42 18.64
C TYR A 68 -14.93 19.56 19.61
N GLY A 69 -14.34 19.03 20.67
CA GLY A 69 -15.06 18.25 21.66
C GLY A 69 -14.08 17.58 22.60
N VAL A 70 -14.56 16.85 23.60
CA VAL A 70 -13.64 16.18 24.53
C VAL A 70 -12.88 15.11 23.76
N PRO A 71 -11.53 15.12 23.81
CA PRO A 71 -10.72 14.11 23.12
C PRO A 71 -11.15 12.69 23.48
N ASP A 72 -11.31 11.82 22.50
CA ASP A 72 -11.64 10.40 22.71
C ASP A 72 -10.40 9.50 22.74
N THR A 73 -9.30 9.92 22.09
CA THR A 73 -8.00 9.24 22.15
C THR A 73 -6.90 10.22 22.57
N GLU A 74 -5.76 9.69 23.00
CA GLU A 74 -4.59 10.47 23.42
C GLU A 74 -3.98 11.32 22.29
N ASP A 75 -4.30 10.98 21.04
CA ASP A 75 -3.85 11.69 19.84
C ASP A 75 -4.98 12.55 19.22
N ASP A 76 -6.18 12.60 19.83
CA ASP A 76 -7.35 13.37 19.37
C ASP A 76 -7.28 14.84 19.80
N GLY A 77 -6.23 15.52 19.35
CA GLY A 77 -6.02 16.94 19.57
C GLY A 77 -4.56 17.31 19.79
N TRP A 78 -4.34 18.32 20.63
CA TRP A 78 -3.02 18.85 20.95
C TRP A 78 -2.60 18.33 22.32
N VAL A 79 -1.52 17.55 22.39
CA VAL A 79 -0.91 17.18 23.67
C VAL A 79 -0.28 18.43 24.27
N VAL A 80 -0.90 18.99 25.31
CA VAL A 80 -0.45 20.22 25.99
C VAL A 80 0.45 19.92 27.19
N LEU A 81 0.34 18.72 27.75
CA LEU A 81 1.21 18.22 28.82
C LEU A 81 1.39 16.71 28.67
N GLU A 82 2.63 16.22 28.86
CA GLU A 82 2.92 14.81 29.10
C GLU A 82 3.86 14.71 30.32
N THR A 83 3.49 13.90 31.31
CA THR A 83 4.27 13.73 32.54
C THR A 83 4.28 12.27 33.00
N SER A 84 5.28 11.88 33.80
CA SER A 84 5.41 10.53 34.36
C SER A 84 4.70 10.43 35.72
N ALA A 85 4.33 9.21 36.12
CA ALA A 85 3.80 8.93 37.45
C ALA A 85 4.76 9.43 38.54
N GLY A 86 4.25 10.29 39.43
CA GLY A 86 5.03 10.94 40.50
C GLY A 86 5.62 12.31 40.15
N ALA A 87 5.66 12.70 38.87
CA ALA A 87 6.02 14.05 38.44
C ALA A 87 4.80 14.93 38.11
N ASP A 88 3.59 14.38 38.27
CA ASP A 88 2.34 15.08 38.05
C ASP A 88 2.03 16.08 39.19
N THR A 89 1.76 17.33 38.82
CA THR A 89 1.38 18.41 39.75
C THR A 89 -0.13 18.50 39.96
N GLY A 90 -0.95 17.80 39.15
CA GLY A 90 -2.42 17.90 39.20
C GLY A 90 -2.98 19.24 38.71
N VAL A 91 -2.14 20.10 38.13
CA VAL A 91 -2.50 21.43 37.64
C VAL A 91 -1.66 21.82 36.43
N PHE A 92 -2.30 22.42 35.43
CA PHE A 92 -1.68 22.96 34.24
C PHE A 92 -2.35 24.27 33.81
N LEU A 93 -1.56 25.33 33.60
CA LEU A 93 -2.03 26.59 33.05
C LEU A 93 -1.82 26.59 31.54
N ASP A 94 -2.90 26.55 30.78
CA ASP A 94 -2.90 26.70 29.33
C ASP A 94 -3.13 28.17 28.95
N ASP A 95 -2.03 28.89 28.73
CA ASP A 95 -2.01 30.28 28.24
C ASP A 95 -1.92 30.38 26.71
N THR A 96 -2.02 29.24 26.00
CA THR A 96 -1.92 29.18 24.53
C THR A 96 -3.29 29.15 23.85
N VAL A 97 -4.37 29.30 24.61
CA VAL A 97 -5.75 29.25 24.09
C VAL A 97 -6.17 30.58 23.45
N VAL A 98 -6.99 30.49 22.40
CA VAL A 98 -7.52 31.66 21.72
C VAL A 98 -8.72 32.20 22.52
N PRO A 99 -8.71 33.48 22.96
CA PRO A 99 -9.83 34.06 23.68
C PRO A 99 -11.15 34.04 22.88
N GLY A 100 -12.25 33.84 23.58
CA GLY A 100 -13.62 33.80 23.05
C GLY A 100 -14.06 32.44 22.50
N ARG A 101 -13.38 31.34 22.87
CA ARG A 101 -13.66 29.98 22.39
C ARG A 101 -13.78 28.97 23.52
N VAL A 102 -14.58 27.93 23.29
CA VAL A 102 -14.67 26.78 24.18
C VAL A 102 -13.57 25.78 23.82
N TYR A 103 -12.85 25.31 24.83
CA TYR A 103 -11.84 24.25 24.71
C TYR A 103 -12.23 23.08 25.59
N HIS A 104 -11.95 21.88 25.10
CA HIS A 104 -12.19 20.65 25.82
C HIS A 104 -10.84 20.00 26.11
N TYR A 105 -10.73 19.40 27.28
CA TYR A 105 -9.54 18.73 27.75
C TYR A 105 -9.86 17.28 28.08
N GLY A 106 -9.00 16.36 27.66
CA GLY A 106 -9.03 14.96 28.06
C GLY A 106 -7.75 14.64 28.81
N VAL A 107 -7.88 14.01 29.97
CA VAL A 107 -6.75 13.44 30.70
C VAL A 107 -6.67 11.97 30.35
N PHE A 108 -5.52 11.54 29.87
CA PHE A 108 -5.23 10.16 29.51
C PHE A 108 -4.08 9.67 30.36
N VAL A 109 -4.16 8.43 30.81
CA VAL A 109 -3.06 7.77 31.49
C VAL A 109 -2.62 6.56 30.70
N SER A 110 -1.32 6.33 30.67
CA SER A 110 -0.75 5.11 30.13
C SER A 110 -0.51 4.10 31.23
N THR A 111 -0.74 2.83 30.95
CA THR A 111 -0.26 1.74 31.83
C THR A 111 0.73 0.87 31.09
N ALA A 112 1.77 0.43 31.81
CA ALA A 112 2.65 -0.62 31.31
C ALA A 112 1.83 -1.91 31.03
N PRO A 113 2.11 -2.64 29.95
CA PRO A 113 1.52 -3.96 29.73
C PRO A 113 1.89 -4.92 30.87
N ASP A 114 0.96 -5.75 31.31
CA ASP A 114 1.22 -6.70 32.40
C ASP A 114 2.19 -7.80 31.94
N THR A 115 2.99 -8.39 32.83
CA THR A 115 3.72 -9.61 32.46
C THR A 115 2.71 -10.73 32.21
N TRP A 116 2.85 -11.45 31.09
CA TRP A 116 1.97 -12.58 30.80
C TRP A 116 2.05 -13.64 31.91
N ASP A 117 0.88 -14.13 32.32
CA ASP A 117 0.68 -15.14 33.36
C ASP A 117 -0.24 -16.24 32.80
N SER A 118 0.23 -17.49 32.85
CA SER A 118 -0.53 -18.65 32.36
C SER A 118 -1.80 -18.96 33.14
N THR A 119 -2.00 -18.33 34.30
CA THR A 119 -3.15 -18.53 35.18
C THR A 119 -4.25 -17.49 34.97
N VAL A 120 -3.95 -16.40 34.25
CA VAL A 120 -4.88 -15.30 33.99
C VAL A 120 -5.63 -15.55 32.68
N THR A 121 -6.94 -15.33 32.68
CA THR A 121 -7.74 -15.30 31.46
C THR A 121 -7.68 -13.90 30.86
N TYR A 122 -7.16 -13.80 29.64
CA TYR A 122 -7.05 -12.55 28.90
C TYR A 122 -8.22 -12.37 27.94
N TYR A 123 -8.62 -11.13 27.69
CA TYR A 123 -9.70 -10.74 26.80
C TYR A 123 -9.15 -9.99 25.58
N PRO A 124 -9.88 -9.96 24.44
CA PRO A 124 -9.45 -9.22 23.26
C PRO A 124 -9.15 -7.76 23.61
N GLY A 125 -7.94 -7.31 23.28
CA GLY A 125 -7.43 -5.97 23.60
C GLY A 125 -6.44 -5.91 24.75
N ASP A 126 -6.33 -6.95 25.59
CA ASP A 126 -5.40 -6.98 26.70
C ASP A 126 -3.95 -6.99 26.20
N LEU A 127 -3.12 -6.11 26.78
CA LEU A 127 -1.71 -5.97 26.44
C LEU A 127 -0.84 -6.65 27.50
N VAL A 128 0.00 -7.58 27.06
CA VAL A 128 0.97 -8.27 27.92
C VAL A 128 2.39 -8.16 27.41
N THR A 129 3.35 -8.07 28.31
CA THR A 129 4.75 -8.31 28.03
C THR A 129 5.07 -9.80 28.17
N TYR A 130 5.65 -10.37 27.14
CA TYR A 130 6.18 -11.73 27.17
C TYR A 130 7.49 -11.78 26.38
N SER A 131 8.55 -12.30 27.00
CA SER A 131 9.88 -12.40 26.38
C SER A 131 10.40 -11.07 25.77
N SER A 132 10.19 -9.95 26.47
CA SER A 132 10.56 -8.57 26.06
C SER A 132 9.77 -7.97 24.88
N SER A 133 8.75 -8.66 24.38
CA SER A 133 7.83 -8.13 23.37
C SER A 133 6.45 -7.86 23.97
N VAL A 134 5.71 -6.91 23.40
CA VAL A 134 4.33 -6.63 23.77
C VAL A 134 3.40 -7.38 22.82
N TYR A 135 2.44 -8.11 23.38
CA TYR A 135 1.41 -8.81 22.64
C TYR A 135 0.04 -8.26 23.02
N ILE A 136 -0.88 -8.24 22.06
CA ILE A 136 -2.29 -7.93 22.27
C ILE A 136 -3.12 -9.20 22.08
N ALA A 137 -3.98 -9.50 23.04
CA ALA A 137 -4.92 -10.61 22.90
C ALA A 137 -5.95 -10.29 21.81
N THR A 138 -6.19 -11.23 20.89
CA THR A 138 -7.18 -11.11 19.80
C THR A 138 -8.48 -11.85 20.11
N GLN A 139 -8.45 -12.77 21.07
CA GLN A 139 -9.57 -13.63 21.48
C GLN A 139 -9.56 -13.79 23.01
N ALA A 140 -10.72 -14.06 23.62
CA ALA A 140 -10.80 -14.31 25.05
C ALA A 140 -10.34 -15.74 25.39
N GLY A 141 -9.45 -15.93 26.34
CA GLY A 141 -9.08 -17.26 26.83
C GLY A 141 -7.87 -17.31 27.77
N PRO A 142 -7.75 -18.37 28.60
CA PRO A 142 -6.60 -18.62 29.50
C PRO A 142 -5.37 -19.18 28.76
N SER A 143 -5.22 -18.92 27.47
CA SER A 143 -4.55 -19.85 26.57
C SER A 143 -3.13 -19.45 26.20
N GLY A 144 -2.16 -20.24 26.65
CA GLY A 144 -0.85 -20.41 26.04
C GLY A 144 0.07 -19.18 26.04
N ALA A 145 1.37 -19.42 26.10
CA ALA A 145 2.35 -18.34 26.01
C ALA A 145 2.15 -17.54 24.69
N PRO A 146 2.24 -16.19 24.71
CA PRO A 146 1.93 -15.35 23.55
C PRO A 146 2.70 -15.67 22.27
N ASP A 147 3.93 -16.17 22.41
CA ASP A 147 4.77 -16.60 21.29
C ASP A 147 4.38 -17.96 20.71
N LEU A 148 3.65 -18.79 21.46
CA LEU A 148 3.23 -20.14 21.07
C LEU A 148 1.81 -20.19 20.50
N ASN A 149 1.02 -19.12 20.63
CA ASN A 149 -0.41 -19.15 20.34
C ASN A 149 -0.90 -17.93 19.53
N PRO A 150 -0.46 -17.79 18.26
CA PRO A 150 -0.75 -16.62 17.42
C PRO A 150 -2.23 -16.46 17.03
N THR A 151 -3.05 -17.47 17.29
CA THR A 151 -4.52 -17.38 17.15
C THR A 151 -5.16 -16.54 18.25
N TYR A 152 -4.54 -16.51 19.45
CA TYR A 152 -5.00 -15.72 20.59
C TYR A 152 -4.19 -14.45 20.82
N TRP A 153 -2.95 -14.39 20.32
CA TRP A 153 -2.03 -13.28 20.55
C TRP A 153 -1.50 -12.72 19.24
N SER A 154 -1.54 -11.41 19.09
CA SER A 154 -0.88 -10.69 18.02
C SER A 154 0.27 -9.86 18.58
N LEU A 155 1.42 -9.84 17.90
CA LEU A 155 2.52 -8.95 18.29
C LEU A 155 2.06 -7.50 18.10
N SER A 156 2.15 -6.71 19.17
CA SER A 156 1.74 -5.31 19.15
C SER A 156 2.95 -4.39 18.96
N GLY A 157 2.80 -3.37 18.12
CA GLY A 157 3.74 -2.24 18.07
C GLY A 157 3.49 -1.21 19.17
N ILE A 158 2.43 -1.38 19.96
CA ILE A 158 2.03 -0.49 21.04
C ILE A 158 2.89 -0.81 22.25
N SER A 159 3.60 0.20 22.76
CA SER A 159 4.46 0.05 23.95
C SER A 159 3.69 0.22 25.25
N GLU A 160 2.63 1.04 25.24
CA GLU A 160 1.82 1.38 26.41
C GLU A 160 0.36 1.57 25.99
N GLN A 161 -0.57 1.15 26.85
CA GLN A 161 -2.00 1.36 26.61
C GLN A 161 -2.42 2.71 27.18
N TRP A 162 -2.92 3.61 26.34
CA TRP A 162 -3.51 4.88 26.79
C TRP A 162 -5.00 4.69 27.08
N MET A 163 -5.43 5.23 28.22
CA MET A 163 -6.80 5.16 28.68
C MET A 163 -7.25 6.54 29.14
N ARG A 164 -8.39 7.00 28.64
CA ARG A 164 -8.99 8.25 29.11
C ARG A 164 -9.49 8.05 30.53
N CYS A 165 -9.12 8.97 31.41
CA CYS A 165 -9.49 8.95 32.82
C CYS A 165 -10.43 10.08 33.23
N GLY A 166 -10.48 11.16 32.46
CA GLY A 166 -11.37 12.27 32.75
C GLY A 166 -11.41 13.27 31.61
N GLY A 167 -12.31 14.23 31.71
CA GLY A 167 -12.34 15.34 30.77
C GLY A 167 -13.08 16.55 31.33
N GLY A 168 -12.69 17.71 30.85
CA GLY A 168 -13.24 18.99 31.28
C GLY A 168 -13.46 19.93 30.10
N VAL A 169 -14.22 20.99 30.33
CA VAL A 169 -14.52 22.01 29.33
C VAL A 169 -14.38 23.38 29.94
N GLY A 170 -13.72 24.30 29.23
CA GLY A 170 -13.51 25.67 29.66
C GLY A 170 -13.79 26.67 28.54
N LEU A 171 -14.35 27.82 28.89
CA LEU A 171 -14.56 28.94 27.98
C LEU A 171 -13.42 29.94 28.16
N ALA A 172 -12.49 30.00 27.21
CA ALA A 172 -11.44 31.02 27.19
C ALA A 172 -12.10 32.40 27.02
N VAL A 173 -12.06 33.26 28.04
CA VAL A 173 -12.72 34.57 28.03
C VAL A 173 -11.91 35.55 27.19
N LYS A 174 -12.61 36.27 26.32
CA LYS A 174 -12.07 37.38 25.53
C LYS A 174 -12.31 38.70 26.24
N ASP A 175 -11.31 39.57 26.24
CA ASP A 175 -11.45 40.96 26.65
C ASP A 175 -12.27 41.74 25.60
N PHE A 176 -13.47 42.21 25.95
CA PHE A 176 -14.27 43.14 25.15
C PHE A 176 -14.12 44.59 25.62
N GLY A 177 -13.23 44.85 26.58
CA GLY A 177 -12.96 46.18 27.11
C GLY A 177 -13.97 46.65 28.15
N TYR A 178 -14.82 45.78 28.72
CA TYR A 178 -15.79 46.21 29.74
C TYR A 178 -15.11 46.77 30.98
N SER A 179 -13.92 46.27 31.32
CA SER A 179 -13.08 46.83 32.38
C SER A 179 -12.74 48.30 32.13
N ALA A 180 -12.33 48.63 30.90
CA ALA A 180 -12.02 50.00 30.49
C ALA A 180 -13.28 50.87 30.43
N ILE A 181 -14.39 50.35 29.90
CA ILE A 181 -15.67 51.07 29.83
C ILE A 181 -16.17 51.43 31.24
N LEU A 182 -16.10 50.50 32.19
CA LEU A 182 -16.48 50.76 33.58
C LEU A 182 -15.60 51.82 34.20
N TYR A 183 -14.27 51.69 34.07
CA TYR A 183 -13.33 52.67 34.57
C TYR A 183 -13.60 54.04 33.94
N ASP A 184 -13.75 54.11 32.62
CA ASP A 184 -13.96 55.34 31.87
C ASP A 184 -15.27 56.05 32.23
N SER A 185 -16.31 55.28 32.57
CA SER A 185 -17.61 55.81 33.01
C SER A 185 -17.57 56.48 34.39
N ILE A 186 -16.54 56.22 35.20
CA ILE A 186 -16.41 56.84 36.52
C ILE A 186 -15.93 58.30 36.37
N PRO A 187 -16.55 59.27 37.08
CA PRO A 187 -16.12 60.66 37.04
C PRO A 187 -14.64 60.82 37.40
N ARG A 188 -13.97 61.73 36.69
CA ARG A 188 -12.53 62.02 36.85
C ARG A 188 -12.06 62.23 38.30
N PRO A 189 -12.82 62.88 39.22
CA PRO A 189 -12.38 63.05 40.61
C PRO A 189 -12.07 61.76 41.36
N TYR A 190 -12.65 60.62 40.97
CA TYR A 190 -12.40 59.33 41.61
C TYR A 190 -11.23 58.55 40.98
N LYS A 191 -10.74 58.98 39.82
CA LYS A 191 -9.64 58.32 39.07
C LYS A 191 -8.25 58.77 39.51
N VAL A 192 -8.16 59.71 40.44
CA VAL A 192 -6.92 60.29 40.96
C VAL A 192 -6.69 59.86 42.40
N ASP A 193 -5.48 59.35 42.69
CA ASP A 193 -5.08 59.00 44.06
C ASP A 193 -4.76 60.22 44.93
N ALA A 194 -4.33 61.32 44.32
CA ALA A 194 -4.11 62.60 44.98
C ALA A 194 -4.52 63.76 44.07
N VAL A 195 -5.24 64.74 44.61
CA VAL A 195 -5.58 65.99 43.91
C VAL A 195 -4.34 66.91 43.95
N GLU A 196 -3.32 66.58 43.17
CA GLU A 196 -2.19 67.49 42.96
C GLU A 196 -2.44 68.30 41.67
N SER A 197 -2.67 69.61 41.81
CA SER A 197 -2.96 70.51 40.70
C SER A 197 -1.76 70.76 39.77
N THR A 198 -0.59 70.21 40.08
CA THR A 198 0.70 70.49 39.41
C THR A 198 1.37 69.28 38.77
N ALA A 199 0.82 68.07 38.88
CA ALA A 199 1.43 66.87 38.29
C ALA A 199 1.26 66.83 36.75
N SER A 200 2.35 66.63 36.01
CA SER A 200 2.36 66.53 34.54
C SER A 200 1.74 65.23 34.02
N SER A 201 1.67 64.20 34.86
CA SER A 201 0.90 62.98 34.67
C SER A 201 -0.02 62.79 35.87
N ILE A 202 -1.28 62.48 35.57
CA ILE A 202 -2.29 62.23 36.59
C ILE A 202 -2.06 60.83 37.16
N PRO A 203 -1.78 60.66 38.46
CA PRO A 203 -1.67 59.33 39.05
C PRO A 203 -2.99 58.59 38.86
N ILE A 204 -2.96 57.48 38.12
CA ILE A 204 -4.11 56.60 37.92
C ILE A 204 -4.39 55.92 39.25
N ASN A 205 -5.63 55.99 39.73
CA ASN A 205 -6.07 55.21 40.89
C ASN A 205 -6.05 53.72 40.53
N GLU A 206 -4.93 53.04 40.82
CA GLU A 206 -4.72 51.63 40.49
C GLU A 206 -5.72 50.72 41.23
N GLN A 207 -6.12 51.09 42.43
CA GLN A 207 -7.08 50.30 43.22
C GLN A 207 -8.45 50.30 42.55
N LEU A 208 -8.90 51.47 42.07
CA LEU A 208 -10.12 51.61 41.31
C LEU A 208 -10.06 50.86 39.98
N ALA A 209 -8.93 50.92 39.27
CA ALA A 209 -8.73 50.17 38.03
C ALA A 209 -8.81 48.65 38.26
N ARG A 210 -8.17 48.12 39.32
CA ARG A 210 -8.27 46.70 39.72
C ARG A 210 -9.67 46.31 40.14
N PHE A 211 -10.38 47.18 40.84
CA PHE A 211 -11.78 46.98 41.20
C PHE A 211 -12.69 46.91 39.96
N CYS A 212 -12.57 47.86 39.03
CA CYS A 212 -13.33 47.86 37.78
C CYS A 212 -13.00 46.66 36.90
N HIS A 213 -11.74 46.19 36.92
CA HIS A 213 -11.31 45.01 36.19
C HIS A 213 -12.04 43.74 36.63
N LEU A 214 -12.30 43.56 37.93
CA LEU A 214 -13.05 42.41 38.45
C LEU A 214 -14.45 42.33 37.83
N PHE A 215 -15.20 43.44 37.84
CA PHE A 215 -16.55 43.48 37.25
C PHE A 215 -16.51 43.40 35.73
N GLY A 216 -15.58 44.12 35.10
CA GLY A 216 -15.39 44.10 33.65
C GLY A 216 -15.17 42.68 33.13
N TYR A 217 -14.30 41.93 33.80
CA TYR A 217 -14.04 40.53 33.49
C TYR A 217 -15.31 39.65 33.55
N PHE A 218 -16.17 39.80 34.55
CA PHE A 218 -17.44 39.05 34.59
C PHE A 218 -18.43 39.48 33.52
N PHE A 219 -18.46 40.76 33.12
CA PHE A 219 -19.21 41.19 31.95
C PHE A 219 -18.67 40.57 30.66
N ASP A 220 -17.35 40.46 30.54
CA ASP A 220 -16.68 39.80 29.42
C ASP A 220 -17.01 38.29 29.37
N VAL A 221 -17.06 37.60 30.53
CA VAL A 221 -17.54 36.21 30.65
C VAL A 221 -18.96 36.08 30.12
N MET A 222 -19.92 36.87 30.64
CA MET A 222 -21.32 36.82 30.20
C MET A 222 -21.46 37.11 28.70
N LYS A 223 -20.64 38.02 28.17
CA LYS A 223 -20.63 38.34 26.75
C LYS A 223 -20.10 37.17 25.90
N CYS A 224 -19.04 36.50 26.35
CA CYS A 224 -18.53 35.30 25.72
C CYS A 224 -19.57 34.17 25.73
N GLU A 225 -20.24 33.92 26.85
CA GLU A 225 -21.30 32.91 26.96
C GLU A 225 -22.48 33.22 26.04
N ASN A 226 -22.94 34.47 26.02
CA ASN A 226 -23.99 34.92 25.11
C ASN A 226 -23.57 34.68 23.63
N TYR A 227 -22.32 34.95 23.27
CA TYR A 227 -21.81 34.65 21.93
C TYR A 227 -21.80 33.17 21.58
N GLN A 228 -21.61 32.26 22.54
CA GLN A 228 -21.76 30.82 22.31
C GLN A 228 -23.23 30.45 22.10
N LEU A 229 -24.14 31.02 22.88
CA LEU A 229 -25.59 30.78 22.77
C LEU A 229 -26.17 31.29 21.44
N LEU A 230 -25.70 32.45 20.96
CA LEU A 230 -26.11 32.97 19.64
C LEU A 230 -25.65 32.09 18.46
N ARG A 231 -24.70 31.17 18.69
CA ARG A 231 -24.12 30.29 17.68
C ARG A 231 -24.49 28.82 17.88
N MET A 232 -25.59 28.53 18.57
CA MET A 232 -26.06 27.15 18.78
C MET A 232 -26.31 26.38 17.48
N ASN A 233 -26.65 27.07 16.39
CA ASN A 233 -26.89 26.47 15.08
C ASN A 233 -25.61 26.35 14.22
N ASP A 234 -24.49 26.92 14.67
CA ASP A 234 -23.20 26.81 13.98
C ASP A 234 -22.51 25.51 14.43
N VAL A 235 -22.72 24.42 13.68
CA VAL A 235 -22.18 23.07 13.96
C VAL A 235 -20.65 23.07 14.12
N LEU A 236 -19.95 24.05 13.54
CA LEU A 236 -18.48 24.13 13.67
C LEU A 236 -18.04 24.81 14.98
N ARG A 237 -18.94 25.52 15.67
CA ARG A 237 -18.60 26.35 16.85
C ARG A 237 -19.42 26.06 18.09
N CYS A 238 -20.58 25.44 17.96
CA CYS A 238 -21.43 25.07 19.09
C CYS A 238 -20.73 24.02 19.97
N THR A 239 -21.18 23.81 21.21
CA THR A 239 -20.53 22.85 22.12
C THR A 239 -20.79 21.41 21.69
N ASP A 240 -19.93 20.46 22.08
CA ASP A 240 -20.11 19.04 21.73
C ASP A 240 -21.46 18.49 22.22
N ARG A 241 -21.94 18.94 23.40
CA ARG A 241 -23.28 18.63 23.90
C ARG A 241 -24.39 19.11 22.95
N GLN A 242 -24.24 20.28 22.35
CA GLN A 242 -25.20 20.81 21.37
C GLN A 242 -25.15 20.01 20.07
N ILE A 243 -23.98 19.52 19.65
CA ILE A 243 -23.84 18.59 18.51
C ILE A 243 -24.66 17.32 18.72
N THR A 244 -24.58 16.71 19.90
CA THR A 244 -25.38 15.50 20.21
C THR A 244 -26.88 15.78 20.15
N LEU A 245 -27.33 16.94 20.66
CA LEU A 245 -28.74 17.33 20.60
C LEU A 245 -29.20 17.59 19.15
N LEU A 246 -28.38 18.26 18.34
CA LEU A 246 -28.65 18.46 16.91
C LEU A 246 -28.72 17.12 16.17
N ALA A 247 -27.79 16.20 16.44
CA ALA A 247 -27.80 14.86 15.88
C ALA A 247 -29.06 14.07 16.27
N GLN A 248 -29.52 14.21 17.52
CA GLN A 248 -30.75 13.59 18.00
C GLN A 248 -31.98 14.16 17.28
N GLN A 249 -32.04 15.49 17.10
CA GLN A 249 -33.11 16.14 16.34
C GLN A 249 -33.13 15.70 14.87
N MET A 250 -31.97 15.39 14.30
CA MET A 250 -31.83 14.86 12.94
C MET A 250 -32.01 13.34 12.83
N GLY A 251 -32.23 12.62 13.94
CA GLY A 251 -32.41 11.16 13.93
C GLY A 251 -31.15 10.37 13.58
N ILE A 252 -29.96 10.93 13.87
CA ILE A 252 -28.65 10.32 13.55
C ILE A 252 -27.72 10.19 14.77
N SER A 253 -28.23 10.39 15.98
CA SER A 253 -27.43 10.37 17.22
C SER A 253 -26.78 9.01 17.51
N ASP A 254 -27.35 7.93 16.98
CA ASP A 254 -26.85 6.55 17.10
C ASP A 254 -25.67 6.25 16.15
N ARG A 255 -25.41 7.13 15.18
CA ARG A 255 -24.43 6.92 14.09
C ARG A 255 -23.26 7.91 14.14
N LEU A 256 -23.10 8.64 15.23
CA LEU A 256 -22.02 9.62 15.36
C LEU A 256 -20.65 8.90 15.43
N PRO A 257 -19.66 9.34 14.63
CA PRO A 257 -18.28 8.91 14.80
C PRO A 257 -17.76 9.15 16.22
N THR A 258 -16.70 8.44 16.62
CA THR A 258 -16.07 8.69 17.92
C THR A 258 -15.35 10.05 17.92
N LEU A 259 -14.53 10.34 16.92
CA LEU A 259 -13.76 11.59 16.88
C LEU A 259 -14.67 12.85 16.81
N PRO A 260 -14.52 13.85 17.71
CA PRO A 260 -15.38 15.02 17.76
C PRO A 260 -15.42 15.85 16.47
N GLU A 261 -14.30 15.97 15.76
CA GLU A 261 -14.25 16.67 14.46
C GLU A 261 -15.10 15.96 13.39
N LEU A 262 -15.04 14.63 13.38
CA LEU A 262 -15.83 13.81 12.47
C LEU A 262 -17.32 13.86 12.84
N ARG A 263 -17.67 13.88 14.14
CA ARG A 263 -19.06 14.10 14.59
C ARG A 263 -19.64 15.40 14.03
N ARG A 264 -18.90 16.49 14.13
CA ARG A 264 -19.33 17.80 13.61
C ARG A 264 -19.50 17.77 12.10
N THR A 265 -18.56 17.16 11.39
CA THR A 265 -18.63 16.99 9.93
C THR A 265 -19.88 16.19 9.54
N TYR A 266 -20.14 15.10 10.24
CA TYR A 266 -21.31 14.25 10.01
C TYR A 266 -22.62 14.99 10.30
N VAL A 267 -22.74 15.72 11.41
CA VAL A 267 -23.94 16.52 11.73
C VAL A 267 -24.14 17.68 10.76
N ARG A 268 -23.05 18.35 10.32
CA ARG A 268 -23.12 19.43 9.33
C ARG A 268 -23.65 18.91 8.00
N ASP A 269 -23.15 17.76 7.56
CA ASP A 269 -23.45 17.19 6.25
C ASP A 269 -24.64 16.22 6.31
N ALA A 270 -25.28 16.04 7.49
CA ALA A 270 -26.34 15.08 7.72
C ALA A 270 -27.52 15.26 6.75
N ALA A 271 -27.97 16.51 6.54
CA ALA A 271 -29.06 16.78 5.61
C ALA A 271 -28.70 16.40 4.17
N LEU A 272 -27.46 16.65 3.72
CA LEU A 272 -26.98 16.26 2.39
C LEU A 272 -26.87 14.73 2.27
N ILE A 273 -26.31 14.08 3.29
CA ILE A 273 -26.14 12.62 3.34
C ILE A 273 -27.49 11.92 3.32
N GLN A 274 -28.48 12.42 4.05
CA GLN A 274 -29.81 11.81 4.15
C GLN A 274 -30.70 12.14 2.95
N ARG A 275 -30.70 13.38 2.47
CA ARG A 275 -31.56 13.81 1.36
C ARG A 275 -31.10 13.23 0.03
N ASP A 276 -29.79 13.27 -0.24
CA ASP A 276 -29.25 12.95 -1.56
C ASP A 276 -28.57 11.58 -1.56
N ARG A 277 -29.00 10.67 -0.67
CA ARG A 277 -28.37 9.36 -0.46
C ARG A 277 -28.27 8.59 -1.77
N GLY A 278 -27.07 8.09 -2.09
CA GLY A 278 -26.78 7.40 -3.35
C GLY A 278 -26.22 8.33 -4.44
N SER A 279 -26.37 9.65 -4.31
CA SER A 279 -25.65 10.60 -5.17
C SER A 279 -24.15 10.58 -4.90
N THR A 280 -23.35 11.00 -5.88
CA THR A 280 -21.90 11.22 -5.71
C THR A 280 -21.60 12.20 -4.60
N SER A 281 -22.41 13.26 -4.48
CA SER A 281 -22.23 14.30 -3.47
C SER A 281 -22.47 13.77 -2.07
N SER A 282 -23.53 12.97 -1.86
CA SER A 282 -23.78 12.33 -0.56
C SER A 282 -22.71 11.29 -0.21
N THR A 283 -22.24 10.53 -1.19
CA THR A 283 -21.22 9.49 -1.00
C THR A 283 -19.88 10.13 -0.64
N ALA A 284 -19.48 11.19 -1.35
CA ALA A 284 -18.28 11.96 -1.02
C ALA A 284 -18.38 12.60 0.37
N ALA A 285 -19.53 13.18 0.72
CA ALA A 285 -19.77 13.76 2.03
C ALA A 285 -19.73 12.72 3.15
N LEU A 286 -20.30 11.53 2.92
CA LEU A 286 -20.27 10.42 3.87
C LEU A 286 -18.84 9.90 4.12
N VAL A 287 -18.06 9.69 3.04
CA VAL A 287 -16.65 9.27 3.17
C VAL A 287 -15.85 10.30 3.95
N LYS A 288 -16.05 11.59 3.66
CA LYS A 288 -15.42 12.69 4.41
C LYS A 288 -15.82 12.69 5.87
N ALA A 289 -17.10 12.48 6.18
CA ALA A 289 -17.59 12.49 7.55
C ALA A 289 -17.12 11.28 8.38
N ILE A 290 -16.89 10.12 7.75
CA ILE A 290 -16.41 8.91 8.44
C ILE A 290 -14.89 8.89 8.59
N THR A 291 -14.17 9.38 7.58
CA THR A 291 -12.72 9.19 7.50
C THR A 291 -11.92 10.47 7.73
N GLY A 292 -12.54 11.64 7.58
CA GLY A 292 -11.86 12.93 7.53
C GLY A 292 -11.26 13.27 6.16
N TRP A 293 -11.31 12.37 5.18
CA TRP A 293 -10.68 12.53 3.86
C TRP A 293 -11.70 12.86 2.77
N ASP A 294 -11.34 13.79 1.88
CA ASP A 294 -12.11 14.03 0.65
C ASP A 294 -12.03 12.81 -0.28
N ALA A 295 -13.10 12.54 -1.01
CA ALA A 295 -13.20 11.44 -1.98
C ALA A 295 -13.66 11.93 -3.35
N ASP A 296 -13.09 11.35 -4.41
CA ASP A 296 -13.57 11.52 -5.78
C ASP A 296 -14.49 10.33 -6.12
N VAL A 297 -15.75 10.62 -6.44
CA VAL A 297 -16.79 9.60 -6.67
C VAL A 297 -17.25 9.71 -8.11
N SER A 298 -16.90 8.72 -8.93
CA SER A 298 -17.33 8.61 -10.32
C SER A 298 -18.57 7.72 -10.45
N ILE A 299 -19.55 8.16 -11.26
CA ILE A 299 -20.80 7.44 -11.54
C ILE A 299 -20.58 6.50 -12.73
N GLY A 300 -21.08 5.26 -12.64
CA GLY A 300 -21.27 4.37 -13.78
C GLY A 300 -22.67 4.53 -14.39
N TYR A 301 -22.87 4.19 -15.67
CA TYR A 301 -24.11 4.47 -16.42
C TYR A 301 -25.38 3.75 -15.93
N ASN A 302 -25.26 2.75 -15.06
CA ASN A 302 -26.39 2.09 -14.43
C ASN A 302 -26.76 2.84 -13.15
N GLU A 303 -27.46 3.95 -13.31
CA GLU A 303 -27.95 4.76 -12.21
C GLU A 303 -29.14 4.06 -11.53
N LEU A 304 -29.02 3.79 -10.22
CA LEU A 304 -30.15 3.42 -9.36
C LEU A 304 -30.38 4.64 -8.48
N HIS A 305 -31.26 5.53 -8.92
CA HIS A 305 -31.39 6.90 -8.41
C HIS A 305 -32.24 7.02 -7.15
N ASP A 306 -33.05 6.01 -6.88
CA ASP A 306 -33.89 5.97 -5.69
C ASP A 306 -33.73 4.68 -4.88
N LEU A 307 -34.36 4.67 -3.71
CA LEU A 307 -34.25 3.61 -2.74
C LEU A 307 -34.91 2.30 -3.22
N ASP A 308 -35.86 2.38 -4.15
CA ASP A 308 -36.59 1.23 -4.72
C ASP A 308 -35.79 0.60 -5.88
N GLU A 309 -35.14 1.43 -6.69
CA GLU A 309 -34.18 1.04 -7.72
C GLU A 309 -32.94 0.39 -7.07
N ALA A 310 -32.39 0.98 -6.00
CA ALA A 310 -31.26 0.41 -5.25
C ALA A 310 -31.60 -0.89 -4.52
N ALA A 311 -32.87 -1.09 -4.16
CA ALA A 311 -33.38 -2.35 -3.62
C ALA A 311 -33.74 -3.38 -4.71
N PHE A 312 -33.51 -3.06 -5.99
CA PHE A 312 -33.89 -3.88 -7.15
C PHE A 312 -35.38 -4.26 -7.18
N ALA A 313 -36.24 -3.51 -6.48
CA ALA A 313 -37.66 -3.81 -6.39
C ALA A 313 -38.41 -3.42 -7.67
N SER A 314 -37.93 -2.38 -8.38
CA SER A 314 -38.46 -1.93 -9.68
C SER A 314 -37.40 -1.16 -10.48
N PRO A 315 -36.31 -1.82 -10.94
CA PRO A 315 -35.26 -1.12 -11.67
C PRO A 315 -35.81 -0.56 -13.00
N SER A 316 -35.73 0.75 -13.18
CA SER A 316 -35.99 1.40 -14.47
C SER A 316 -34.67 1.53 -15.22
N PHE A 317 -34.57 0.96 -16.42
CA PHE A 317 -33.36 1.05 -17.23
C PHE A 317 -33.54 2.12 -18.31
N PRO A 318 -32.49 2.91 -18.61
CA PRO A 318 -32.59 3.97 -19.61
C PRO A 318 -32.88 3.38 -21.00
N ALA A 319 -33.75 4.04 -21.76
CA ALA A 319 -33.97 3.67 -23.16
C ALA A 319 -32.69 3.88 -23.99
N TRP A 320 -32.45 2.99 -24.96
CA TRP A 320 -31.32 3.13 -25.89
C TRP A 320 -31.38 4.46 -26.67
N LYS A 321 -30.24 5.13 -26.84
CA LYS A 321 -30.11 6.41 -27.56
C LYS A 321 -29.03 6.31 -28.64
N ARG A 322 -29.35 6.85 -29.83
CA ARG A 322 -28.57 6.78 -31.08
C ARG A 322 -27.21 7.51 -31.09
N ASP A 323 -26.81 8.15 -30.00
CA ASP A 323 -25.53 8.87 -29.93
C ASP A 323 -24.85 8.70 -28.56
N THR A 324 -25.26 7.69 -27.78
CA THR A 324 -24.71 7.41 -26.46
C THR A 324 -23.67 6.28 -26.57
N VAL A 325 -22.51 6.50 -25.95
CA VAL A 325 -21.46 5.47 -25.87
C VAL A 325 -21.73 4.62 -24.64
N TYR A 326 -22.12 3.37 -24.87
CA TYR A 326 -22.35 2.39 -23.82
C TYR A 326 -21.06 1.62 -23.49
N SER A 327 -20.74 1.54 -22.21
CA SER A 327 -19.58 0.88 -21.65
C SER A 327 -19.82 -0.63 -21.55
N THR A 328 -18.79 -1.41 -21.88
CA THR A 328 -18.82 -2.86 -21.69
C THR A 328 -17.57 -3.29 -20.94
N THR A 329 -17.71 -4.25 -20.02
CA THR A 329 -16.56 -5.01 -19.55
C THR A 329 -16.53 -6.31 -20.32
N ALA A 330 -15.44 -6.56 -21.06
CA ALA A 330 -15.31 -7.68 -21.99
C ALA A 330 -15.48 -9.09 -21.36
N ALA A 331 -15.68 -9.19 -20.04
CA ALA A 331 -15.72 -10.45 -19.30
C ALA A 331 -16.88 -10.57 -18.29
N SER A 332 -17.76 -9.57 -18.14
CA SER A 332 -18.88 -9.66 -17.18
C SER A 332 -20.12 -8.92 -17.69
N GLN A 333 -21.24 -9.64 -17.77
CA GLN A 333 -22.57 -9.10 -18.09
C GLN A 333 -23.07 -8.09 -17.03
N LEU A 334 -22.49 -8.08 -15.83
CA LEU A 334 -22.96 -7.30 -14.68
C LEU A 334 -22.35 -5.90 -14.57
N TYR A 335 -21.30 -5.60 -15.35
CA TYR A 335 -20.69 -4.26 -15.42
C TYR A 335 -20.84 -3.62 -16.81
N SER A 336 -21.73 -4.17 -17.63
CA SER A 336 -22.11 -3.56 -18.90
C SER A 336 -23.30 -2.63 -18.70
N ASP A 337 -23.36 -1.57 -19.49
CA ASP A 337 -24.51 -0.69 -19.48
C ASP A 337 -25.74 -1.46 -19.98
N ILE A 338 -26.84 -1.37 -19.23
CA ILE A 338 -28.11 -2.01 -19.56
C ILE A 338 -29.07 -0.96 -20.10
N VAL A 339 -29.67 -1.24 -21.25
CA VAL A 339 -30.64 -0.34 -21.88
C VAL A 339 -31.94 -1.06 -22.18
N GLN A 340 -33.04 -0.32 -22.15
CA GLN A 340 -34.32 -0.78 -22.66
C GLN A 340 -34.45 -0.41 -24.14
N TYR A 341 -34.86 -1.37 -24.97
CA TYR A 341 -35.19 -1.12 -26.38
C TYR A 341 -36.36 -1.99 -26.81
N ASN A 342 -37.43 -1.35 -27.30
CA ASN A 342 -38.69 -2.01 -27.70
C ASN A 342 -39.34 -2.91 -26.62
N GLY A 343 -39.15 -2.58 -25.34
CA GLY A 343 -39.74 -3.32 -24.21
C GLY A 343 -38.82 -4.40 -23.62
N ASP A 344 -37.76 -4.79 -24.34
CA ASP A 344 -36.76 -5.75 -23.87
C ASP A 344 -35.52 -5.05 -23.30
N LEU A 345 -34.78 -5.77 -22.44
CA LEU A 345 -33.54 -5.31 -21.84
C LEU A 345 -32.33 -5.87 -22.60
N PHE A 346 -31.32 -5.04 -22.81
CA PHE A 346 -30.09 -5.42 -23.50
C PHE A 346 -28.87 -4.95 -22.71
N ALA A 347 -27.89 -5.84 -22.53
CA ALA A 347 -26.57 -5.50 -22.04
C ALA A 347 -25.62 -5.23 -23.21
N ALA A 348 -24.82 -4.17 -23.13
CA ALA A 348 -23.77 -3.90 -24.11
C ALA A 348 -22.62 -4.94 -23.96
N ILE A 349 -22.29 -5.68 -25.03
CA ILE A 349 -21.27 -6.75 -25.00
C ILE A 349 -20.06 -6.48 -25.90
N GLY A 350 -20.19 -5.57 -26.88
CA GLY A 350 -19.09 -5.19 -27.76
C GLY A 350 -18.21 -4.11 -27.15
N THR A 351 -16.93 -4.39 -26.88
CA THR A 351 -16.00 -3.36 -26.40
C THR A 351 -15.89 -2.25 -27.45
N PRO A 352 -16.17 -0.96 -27.11
CA PRO A 352 -15.81 0.13 -27.99
C PRO A 352 -14.28 0.15 -28.09
N ARG A 353 -13.73 -0.40 -29.18
CA ARG A 353 -12.30 -0.30 -29.47
C ARG A 353 -11.96 1.15 -29.80
N ARG A 354 -11.67 1.94 -28.76
CA ARG A 354 -10.91 3.19 -28.92
C ARG A 354 -9.47 2.82 -29.25
N GLU A 355 -9.20 2.52 -30.51
CA GLU A 355 -7.82 2.45 -31.00
C GLU A 355 -7.28 3.89 -31.10
N SER A 356 -6.90 4.44 -29.96
CA SER A 356 -6.23 5.73 -29.91
C SER A 356 -4.87 5.57 -30.59
N ALA A 357 -4.77 5.96 -31.85
CA ALA A 357 -3.47 6.15 -32.50
C ALA A 357 -2.82 7.38 -31.85
N TYR A 358 -2.15 7.18 -30.71
CA TYR A 358 -1.25 8.19 -30.17
C TYR A 358 -0.19 8.49 -31.23
N LEU A 359 0.30 9.72 -31.24
CA LEU A 359 1.39 10.21 -32.08
C LEU A 359 2.72 9.52 -31.69
N SER A 360 2.77 8.20 -31.85
CA SER A 360 3.98 7.40 -31.76
C SER A 360 4.70 7.62 -33.09
N TYR A 361 5.71 8.48 -33.01
CA TYR A 361 6.56 8.98 -34.09
C TYR A 361 7.35 7.86 -34.79
N THR A 362 6.66 6.90 -35.39
CA THR A 362 7.26 5.71 -36.03
C THR A 362 7.34 5.81 -37.55
N GLY A 363 6.88 6.90 -38.17
CA GLY A 363 7.03 7.09 -39.60
C GLY A 363 6.96 8.55 -40.03
N SER A 364 8.12 9.10 -40.44
CA SER A 364 8.31 10.39 -41.14
C SER A 364 8.01 11.70 -40.39
N ASN A 365 8.97 12.63 -40.43
CA ASN A 365 8.80 14.01 -40.00
C ASN A 365 7.69 14.70 -40.80
N PRO A 366 6.84 15.55 -40.19
CA PRO A 366 5.88 16.31 -40.95
C PRO A 366 6.61 17.19 -41.95
N THR A 367 6.09 17.22 -43.17
CA THR A 367 6.60 18.08 -44.22
C THR A 367 5.81 19.38 -44.24
N ARG A 368 6.42 20.46 -44.75
CA ARG A 368 5.74 21.74 -44.93
C ARG A 368 5.79 22.19 -46.38
N THR A 369 4.80 22.97 -46.77
CA THR A 369 4.90 23.84 -47.95
C THR A 369 4.86 25.29 -47.49
N GLY A 370 5.68 26.14 -48.12
CA GLY A 370 5.71 27.57 -47.85
C GLY A 370 6.80 28.04 -46.90
N SER A 371 6.58 29.20 -46.27
CA SER A 371 7.62 30.00 -45.61
C SER A 371 7.82 29.71 -44.11
N GLY A 372 6.83 29.14 -43.44
CA GLY A 372 6.88 28.89 -42.00
C GLY A 372 8.00 27.93 -41.56
N VAL A 373 8.38 27.99 -40.29
CA VAL A 373 9.41 27.13 -39.67
C VAL A 373 8.74 26.07 -38.80
N ILE A 374 9.11 24.79 -38.94
CA ILE A 374 8.59 23.73 -38.07
C ILE A 374 9.35 23.79 -36.74
N VAL A 375 8.63 24.09 -35.67
CA VAL A 375 9.09 24.09 -34.27
C VAL A 375 8.44 22.91 -33.55
N ARG A 376 9.22 22.21 -32.71
CA ARG A 376 8.74 21.10 -31.88
C ARG A 376 9.01 21.42 -30.43
N ASP A 377 8.07 21.12 -29.56
CA ASP A 377 8.24 21.40 -28.13
C ASP A 377 7.46 20.37 -27.29
N PRO A 378 8.13 19.64 -26.38
CA PRO A 378 9.58 19.57 -26.19
C PRO A 378 10.30 18.78 -27.31
N ASP A 379 11.58 19.07 -27.55
CA ASP A 379 12.45 18.41 -28.54
C ASP A 379 12.59 16.87 -28.37
N ARG A 380 12.03 16.30 -27.29
CA ARG A 380 11.85 14.86 -27.08
C ARG A 380 10.44 14.55 -26.57
N VAL A 381 9.57 14.12 -27.46
CA VAL A 381 8.27 13.50 -27.11
C VAL A 381 8.48 11.99 -26.95
N ALA A 382 9.22 11.61 -25.91
CA ALA A 382 9.14 10.27 -25.33
C ALA A 382 8.62 10.49 -23.91
N ASP A 383 7.52 9.81 -23.54
CA ASP A 383 6.70 9.93 -22.31
C ASP A 383 5.48 10.90 -22.41
N PRO A 384 4.35 10.62 -21.73
CA PRO A 384 2.97 10.76 -22.24
C PRO A 384 2.40 12.18 -22.33
N TYR A 385 3.23 13.20 -22.20
CA TYR A 385 2.78 14.58 -22.41
C TYR A 385 2.67 14.84 -23.92
N PRO A 386 1.52 15.31 -24.43
CA PRO A 386 1.35 15.58 -25.85
C PRO A 386 2.21 16.79 -26.22
N GLY A 387 3.46 16.54 -26.61
CA GLY A 387 4.24 17.55 -27.32
C GLY A 387 3.48 17.98 -28.57
N TYR A 388 3.76 19.18 -29.08
CA TYR A 388 3.10 19.71 -30.25
C TYR A 388 4.10 19.93 -31.39
N VAL A 389 3.59 19.84 -32.61
CA VAL A 389 4.28 20.32 -33.80
C VAL A 389 3.65 21.65 -34.19
N ARG A 390 4.48 22.69 -34.27
CA ARG A 390 4.08 24.03 -34.66
C ARG A 390 4.72 24.40 -35.99
N LEU A 391 3.94 24.88 -36.96
CA LEU A 391 4.46 25.62 -38.11
C LEU A 391 4.41 27.11 -37.75
N ASP A 392 5.52 27.64 -37.26
CA ASP A 392 5.63 29.03 -36.84
C ASP A 392 5.92 29.95 -38.03
N GLN A 393 5.63 31.25 -37.91
CA GLN A 393 5.83 32.23 -38.99
C GLN A 393 5.20 31.84 -40.34
N ALA A 394 4.10 31.08 -40.30
CA ALA A 394 3.40 30.68 -41.52
C ALA A 394 2.73 31.89 -42.22
N ALA A 395 2.33 31.69 -43.46
CA ALA A 395 1.49 32.59 -44.24
C ALA A 395 0.24 31.85 -44.78
N VAL A 396 -0.72 32.60 -45.32
CA VAL A 396 -1.87 31.98 -46.00
C VAL A 396 -1.38 31.12 -47.18
N GLY A 397 -1.84 29.88 -47.24
CA GLY A 397 -1.39 28.87 -48.21
C GLY A 397 -0.25 27.97 -47.71
N ASP A 398 0.44 28.33 -46.62
CA ASP A 398 1.40 27.42 -45.99
C ASP A 398 0.65 26.20 -45.41
N SER A 399 1.29 25.04 -45.47
CA SER A 399 0.69 23.80 -44.98
C SER A 399 1.66 22.94 -44.17
N LEU A 400 1.10 22.15 -43.26
CA LEU A 400 1.80 21.16 -42.44
C LEU A 400 1.18 19.78 -42.72
N THR A 401 1.95 18.87 -43.29
CA THR A 401 1.49 17.54 -43.72
C THR A 401 2.09 16.45 -42.86
N PHE A 402 1.22 15.60 -42.32
CA PHE A 402 1.56 14.42 -41.52
C PHE A 402 1.26 13.15 -42.32
N THR A 403 2.19 12.21 -42.37
CA THR A 403 2.02 10.89 -42.96
C THR A 403 1.74 9.85 -41.87
N PHE A 404 0.75 8.97 -42.08
CA PHE A 404 0.36 7.96 -41.09
C PHE A 404 -0.17 6.67 -41.71
N SER A 405 -0.12 5.58 -40.94
CA SER A 405 -0.69 4.27 -41.29
C SER A 405 -2.00 4.08 -40.52
N ALA A 406 -3.00 3.44 -41.16
CA ALA A 406 -4.23 3.07 -40.46
C ALA A 406 -3.91 2.05 -39.34
N ALA A 407 -4.65 2.10 -38.23
CA ALA A 407 -4.38 1.27 -37.07
C ALA A 407 -4.42 -0.24 -37.44
N SER A 408 -3.53 -1.05 -36.88
CA SER A 408 -3.34 -2.48 -37.18
C SER A 408 -2.96 -2.86 -38.62
N GLY A 409 -2.64 -1.87 -39.48
CA GLY A 409 -2.31 -2.12 -40.89
C GLY A 409 -3.53 -2.48 -41.76
N GLY A 410 -4.75 -2.34 -41.24
CA GLY A 410 -5.98 -2.62 -41.98
C GLY A 410 -6.49 -1.39 -42.73
N ALA A 411 -6.65 -1.49 -44.05
CA ALA A 411 -7.41 -0.51 -44.83
C ALA A 411 -8.89 -0.53 -44.43
N GLY A 412 -9.57 0.62 -44.42
CA GLY A 412 -10.99 0.70 -44.04
C GLY A 412 -11.48 2.12 -43.75
N TRP A 413 -12.75 2.23 -43.33
CA TRP A 413 -13.36 3.50 -42.94
C TRP A 413 -12.99 3.88 -41.50
N TYR A 414 -12.45 5.09 -41.33
CA TYR A 414 -12.07 5.66 -40.04
C TYR A 414 -12.57 7.09 -39.92
N ASN A 415 -13.09 7.44 -38.74
CA ASN A 415 -13.22 8.84 -38.36
C ASN A 415 -11.85 9.35 -37.92
N VAL A 416 -11.38 10.41 -38.56
CA VAL A 416 -10.14 11.10 -38.21
C VAL A 416 -10.51 12.31 -37.34
N PHE A 417 -9.84 12.47 -36.21
CA PHE A 417 -10.01 13.62 -35.32
C PHE A 417 -8.69 14.33 -35.11
N LEU A 418 -8.74 15.64 -34.95
CA LEU A 418 -7.59 16.52 -34.71
C LEU A 418 -7.68 17.12 -33.31
N VAL A 419 -6.56 17.09 -32.58
CA VAL A 419 -6.36 17.84 -31.35
C VAL A 419 -5.29 18.88 -31.61
N ALA A 420 -5.72 20.14 -31.70
CA ALA A 420 -4.87 21.28 -31.94
C ALA A 420 -4.65 22.08 -30.64
N VAL A 421 -3.70 23.01 -30.69
CA VAL A 421 -3.49 23.99 -29.62
C VAL A 421 -3.84 25.35 -30.18
N ALA A 422 -4.71 26.07 -29.50
CA ALA A 422 -4.95 27.47 -29.78
C ALA A 422 -3.89 28.31 -29.06
N ASP A 423 -3.29 29.27 -29.75
CA ASP A 423 -2.27 30.15 -29.18
C ASP A 423 -2.36 31.58 -29.75
N PRO A 424 -1.67 32.57 -29.17
CA PRO A 424 -1.81 33.97 -29.59
C PRO A 424 -1.44 34.24 -31.05
N ALA A 425 -0.63 33.37 -31.67
CA ALA A 425 -0.21 33.46 -33.05
C ALA A 425 -0.94 32.47 -33.97
N GLY A 426 -1.97 31.76 -33.48
CA GLY A 426 -2.67 30.73 -34.24
C GLY A 426 -3.42 31.28 -35.47
N GLY A 427 -3.28 30.59 -36.60
CA GLY A 427 -4.02 30.87 -37.82
C GLY A 427 -5.39 30.20 -37.87
N ILE A 428 -6.17 30.52 -38.90
CA ILE A 428 -7.35 29.75 -39.30
C ILE A 428 -6.88 28.67 -40.27
N ILE A 429 -7.19 27.41 -39.97
CA ILE A 429 -6.74 26.27 -40.76
C ILE A 429 -7.91 25.47 -41.34
N THR A 430 -7.66 24.83 -42.48
CA THR A 430 -8.47 23.71 -42.99
C THR A 430 -7.63 22.46 -43.03
N ALA A 431 -8.27 21.29 -43.15
CA ALA A 431 -7.57 20.02 -43.25
C ALA A 431 -7.90 19.32 -44.59
N THR A 432 -7.03 18.42 -45.04
CA THR A 432 -7.31 17.44 -46.09
C THR A 432 -6.77 16.09 -45.65
N VAL A 433 -7.44 15.01 -46.03
CA VAL A 433 -6.94 13.64 -45.81
C VAL A 433 -6.76 12.97 -47.17
N ASN A 434 -5.54 12.53 -47.47
CA ASN A 434 -5.17 11.97 -48.79
C ASN A 434 -5.53 12.92 -49.95
N GLY A 435 -5.36 14.23 -49.76
CA GLY A 435 -5.71 15.27 -50.74
C GLY A 435 -7.21 15.51 -50.92
N LYS A 436 -8.07 14.78 -50.20
CA LYS A 436 -9.52 15.02 -50.22
C LYS A 436 -9.89 16.13 -49.22
N PRO A 437 -10.66 17.15 -49.64
CA PRO A 437 -11.14 18.19 -48.74
C PRO A 437 -11.99 17.62 -47.61
N VAL A 438 -11.88 18.25 -46.45
CA VAL A 438 -12.60 17.85 -45.23
C VAL A 438 -13.95 18.54 -45.11
N THR A 439 -14.87 17.90 -44.38
CA THR A 439 -16.14 18.49 -43.96
C THR A 439 -15.98 19.39 -42.73
N MET A 440 -14.83 19.33 -42.05
CA MET A 440 -14.51 20.22 -40.93
C MET A 440 -14.55 21.69 -41.40
N ALA A 441 -15.33 22.52 -40.72
CA ALA A 441 -15.30 23.97 -40.92
C ALA A 441 -13.89 24.52 -40.63
N PRO A 442 -13.49 25.66 -41.24
CA PRO A 442 -12.22 26.29 -40.91
C PRO A 442 -12.06 26.47 -39.39
N LEU A 443 -10.98 25.95 -38.83
CA LEU A 443 -10.70 25.93 -37.40
C LEU A 443 -9.82 27.13 -37.05
N ASP A 444 -10.34 28.04 -36.23
CA ASP A 444 -9.56 29.17 -35.71
C ASP A 444 -8.71 28.71 -34.51
N LEU A 445 -7.39 28.77 -34.66
CA LEU A 445 -6.43 28.43 -33.60
C LEU A 445 -6.01 29.64 -32.77
N TYR A 446 -6.67 30.80 -32.90
CA TYR A 446 -6.38 31.93 -32.04
C TYR A 446 -6.89 31.72 -30.61
N SER A 447 -6.03 32.00 -29.63
CA SER A 447 -6.42 32.17 -28.23
C SER A 447 -5.45 33.13 -27.51
N PRO A 448 -5.92 34.03 -26.63
CA PRO A 448 -5.05 34.96 -25.91
C PRO A 448 -4.02 34.27 -25.01
N SER A 449 -4.27 33.02 -24.62
CA SER A 449 -3.33 32.14 -23.93
C SER A 449 -3.28 30.78 -24.60
N ARG A 450 -2.13 30.11 -24.56
CA ARG A 450 -1.98 28.77 -25.13
C ARG A 450 -2.90 27.78 -24.41
N GLN A 451 -3.81 27.12 -25.14
CA GLN A 451 -4.73 26.13 -24.60
C GLN A 451 -5.06 25.03 -25.62
N LEU A 452 -5.43 23.85 -25.15
CA LEU A 452 -5.89 22.77 -26.02
C LEU A 452 -7.25 23.10 -26.61
N VAL A 453 -7.39 22.92 -27.92
CA VAL A 453 -8.70 23.00 -28.60
C VAL A 453 -9.45 21.69 -28.34
N PRO A 454 -10.77 21.73 -28.07
CA PRO A 454 -11.60 20.53 -28.03
C PRO A 454 -11.40 19.67 -29.28
N ILE A 455 -11.45 18.35 -29.13
CA ILE A 455 -11.25 17.38 -30.22
C ILE A 455 -12.16 17.75 -31.41
N GLN A 456 -11.56 17.98 -32.57
CA GLN A 456 -12.28 18.32 -33.80
C GLN A 456 -12.42 17.10 -34.69
N ILE A 457 -13.63 16.85 -35.20
CA ILE A 457 -13.85 15.79 -36.19
C ILE A 457 -13.39 16.31 -37.55
N VAL A 458 -12.33 15.71 -38.09
CA VAL A 458 -11.82 16.05 -39.42
C VAL A 458 -12.77 15.47 -40.47
N GLY A 459 -13.23 14.24 -40.27
CA GLY A 459 -14.22 13.57 -41.12
C GLY A 459 -14.02 12.05 -41.17
N GLU A 460 -14.89 11.38 -41.92
CA GLU A 460 -14.81 9.94 -42.16
C GLU A 460 -14.10 9.66 -43.49
N TYR A 461 -13.06 8.82 -43.45
CA TYR A 461 -12.21 8.53 -44.61
C TYR A 461 -11.98 7.04 -44.76
N ASN A 462 -12.03 6.56 -46.01
CA ASN A 462 -11.52 5.25 -46.36
C ASN A 462 -9.99 5.34 -46.49
N LEU A 463 -9.29 4.92 -45.43
CA LEU A 463 -7.84 4.96 -45.30
C LEU A 463 -7.20 3.69 -45.85
N THR A 464 -6.03 3.82 -46.47
CA THR A 464 -5.18 2.68 -46.84
C THR A 464 -4.41 2.17 -45.62
N ALA A 465 -3.86 0.94 -45.70
CA ALA A 465 -3.04 0.37 -44.63
C ALA A 465 -1.87 1.29 -44.23
N THR A 466 -1.19 1.88 -45.22
CA THR A 466 -0.05 2.78 -45.05
C THR A 466 -0.13 3.94 -46.05
N GLY A 467 0.65 5.00 -45.81
CA GLY A 467 0.81 6.11 -46.76
C GLY A 467 -0.33 7.13 -46.77
N ASN A 468 -1.15 7.18 -45.72
CA ASN A 468 -2.17 8.23 -45.62
C ASN A 468 -1.52 9.56 -45.23
N THR A 469 -2.11 10.68 -45.66
CA THR A 469 -1.67 12.03 -45.31
C THR A 469 -2.79 12.82 -44.65
N LEU A 470 -2.46 13.59 -43.62
CA LEU A 470 -3.29 14.65 -43.03
C LEU A 470 -2.56 15.98 -43.26
N THR A 471 -3.10 16.84 -44.11
CA THR A 471 -2.51 18.15 -44.40
C THR A 471 -3.36 19.25 -43.79
N LEU A 472 -2.76 20.06 -42.92
CA LEU A 472 -3.36 21.27 -42.34
C LEU A 472 -2.86 22.47 -43.13
N THR A 473 -3.76 23.28 -43.69
CA THR A 473 -3.42 24.45 -44.53
C THR A 473 -3.96 25.72 -43.89
N VAL A 474 -3.11 26.76 -43.79
CA VAL A 474 -3.54 28.08 -43.33
C VAL A 474 -4.42 28.73 -44.40
N THR A 475 -5.66 29.07 -44.05
CA THR A 475 -6.59 29.79 -44.92
C THR A 475 -6.80 31.25 -44.52
N GLY A 476 -6.40 31.62 -43.29
CA GLY A 476 -6.52 33.00 -42.79
C GLY A 476 -5.97 33.12 -41.37
N ARG A 477 -6.33 34.21 -40.69
CA ARG A 477 -6.13 34.38 -39.24
C ARG A 477 -7.26 35.19 -38.63
N ASN A 478 -7.52 35.00 -37.35
CA ASN A 478 -8.33 35.92 -36.57
C ASN A 478 -7.69 37.33 -36.58
N ALA A 479 -8.51 38.38 -36.59
CA ALA A 479 -8.02 39.77 -36.55
C ALA A 479 -7.17 40.06 -35.29
N LEU A 480 -7.40 39.33 -34.20
CA LEU A 480 -6.67 39.43 -32.95
C LEU A 480 -5.41 38.54 -32.89
N SER A 481 -5.20 37.66 -33.87
CA SER A 481 -4.04 36.77 -33.90
C SER A 481 -2.78 37.49 -34.34
N SER A 482 -1.70 37.29 -33.59
CA SER A 482 -0.39 37.86 -33.92
C SER A 482 0.31 37.17 -35.10
N GLY A 483 -0.25 36.07 -35.62
CA GLY A 483 0.38 35.29 -36.69
C GLY A 483 -0.58 34.34 -37.41
N TYR A 484 -0.01 33.34 -38.08
CA TYR A 484 -0.73 32.32 -38.84
C TYR A 484 -0.30 30.90 -38.43
N ALA A 485 0.24 30.74 -37.23
CA ALA A 485 0.84 29.49 -36.80
C ALA A 485 -0.17 28.33 -36.83
N ILE A 486 0.29 27.16 -37.27
CA ILE A 486 -0.45 25.91 -37.14
C ILE A 486 0.14 25.17 -35.95
N THR A 487 -0.63 24.89 -34.90
CA THR A 487 -0.14 24.12 -33.75
C THR A 487 -1.00 22.87 -33.56
N ALA A 488 -0.44 21.69 -33.85
CA ALA A 488 -1.11 20.40 -33.71
C ALA A 488 -0.45 19.57 -32.59
N CYS A 489 -1.25 19.06 -31.65
CA CYS A 489 -0.78 18.16 -30.60
C CYS A 489 -0.76 16.71 -31.08
N TYR A 490 -1.94 16.19 -31.45
CA TYR A 490 -2.08 14.85 -32.00
C TYR A 490 -3.36 14.72 -32.82
N TRP A 491 -3.47 13.65 -33.60
CA TRP A 491 -4.72 13.22 -34.21
C TRP A 491 -5.05 11.82 -33.70
N MET A 492 -6.32 11.44 -33.79
CA MET A 492 -6.77 10.10 -33.47
C MET A 492 -7.59 9.56 -34.64
N MET A 493 -7.57 8.24 -34.81
CA MET A 493 -8.42 7.54 -35.76
C MET A 493 -9.35 6.64 -34.96
N GLN A 494 -10.62 6.63 -35.31
CA GLN A 494 -11.58 5.72 -34.73
C GLN A 494 -12.10 4.85 -35.87
N GLY A 495 -11.80 3.54 -35.82
CA GLY A 495 -12.36 2.61 -36.79
C GLY A 495 -13.88 2.73 -36.80
N GLY A 496 -14.49 2.76 -37.98
CA GLY A 496 -15.94 2.93 -38.19
C GLY A 496 -16.84 1.83 -37.60
N GLY A 497 -16.33 1.01 -36.68
CA GLY A 497 -17.06 -0.06 -35.98
C GLY A 497 -17.53 0.30 -34.56
N ILE A 498 -17.53 1.58 -34.15
CA ILE A 498 -18.00 1.94 -32.80
C ILE A 498 -19.53 2.06 -32.77
N ASN A 499 -20.07 1.47 -31.71
CA ASN A 499 -21.46 1.22 -31.30
C ASN A 499 -22.46 2.38 -31.31
N LEU A 500 -22.13 3.54 -31.89
CA LEU A 500 -22.96 4.73 -31.77
C LEU A 500 -24.32 4.57 -32.47
N ASN A 501 -24.42 3.78 -33.54
CA ASN A 501 -25.60 3.77 -34.40
C ASN A 501 -26.29 2.40 -34.61
N VAL A 502 -25.89 1.34 -33.88
CA VAL A 502 -26.52 0.03 -34.03
C VAL A 502 -27.53 -0.17 -32.90
N PRO A 503 -28.85 -0.08 -33.16
CA PRO A 503 -29.86 -0.35 -32.15
C PRO A 503 -29.83 -1.82 -31.69
N PRO A 504 -30.30 -2.13 -30.46
CA PRO A 504 -30.45 -3.50 -29.95
C PRO A 504 -31.58 -4.27 -30.65
N THR A 505 -31.53 -4.43 -31.97
CA THR A 505 -32.59 -5.06 -32.78
C THR A 505 -32.60 -6.59 -32.71
N GLY A 506 -31.60 -7.21 -32.09
CA GLY A 506 -31.45 -8.67 -32.02
C GLY A 506 -31.05 -9.33 -33.34
N ASP A 507 -30.82 -8.55 -34.41
CA ASP A 507 -30.27 -9.06 -35.66
C ASP A 507 -28.77 -9.40 -35.54
N SER A 508 -28.19 -10.02 -36.56
CA SER A 508 -26.79 -10.47 -36.53
C SER A 508 -25.78 -9.32 -36.40
N ARG A 509 -26.13 -8.09 -36.79
CA ARG A 509 -25.29 -6.90 -36.55
C ARG A 509 -25.44 -6.45 -35.10
N SER A 510 -26.66 -6.41 -34.57
CA SER A 510 -26.95 -6.09 -33.17
C SER A 510 -26.30 -7.08 -32.20
N ALA A 511 -26.30 -8.39 -32.51
CA ALA A 511 -25.75 -9.44 -31.65
C ALA A 511 -24.23 -9.34 -31.42
N THR A 512 -23.53 -8.56 -32.24
CA THR A 512 -22.09 -8.27 -32.04
C THR A 512 -21.88 -7.24 -30.92
N TYR A 513 -22.90 -6.46 -30.61
CA TYR A 513 -22.81 -5.29 -29.74
C TYR A 513 -23.73 -5.35 -28.52
N TRP A 514 -24.84 -6.08 -28.62
CA TRP A 514 -25.92 -6.16 -27.65
C TRP A 514 -26.28 -7.62 -27.38
N GLN A 515 -26.47 -7.93 -26.10
CA GLN A 515 -27.01 -9.22 -25.66
C GLN A 515 -28.35 -8.97 -24.98
N ALA A 516 -29.41 -9.62 -25.48
CA ALA A 516 -30.71 -9.58 -24.82
C ALA A 516 -30.60 -10.23 -23.43
N LEU A 517 -31.13 -9.55 -22.42
CA LEU A 517 -31.27 -10.06 -21.07
C LEU A 517 -32.66 -10.67 -20.92
N THR A 518 -32.74 -11.92 -20.48
CA THR A 518 -34.03 -12.50 -20.10
C THR A 518 -34.38 -12.01 -18.68
N PRO A 519 -35.65 -11.64 -18.40
CA PRO A 519 -36.06 -11.10 -17.09
C PRO A 519 -35.65 -11.97 -15.88
N ASN A 520 -35.44 -13.27 -16.09
CA ASN A 520 -35.05 -14.22 -15.05
C ASN A 520 -33.52 -14.44 -14.93
N SER A 521 -32.70 -13.86 -15.82
CA SER A 521 -31.22 -13.98 -15.75
C SER A 521 -30.56 -12.93 -14.86
N LEU A 522 -31.35 -11.98 -14.33
CA LEU A 522 -30.93 -11.03 -13.29
C LEU A 522 -31.08 -11.64 -11.87
N GLN A 523 -30.88 -12.95 -11.73
CA GLN A 523 -30.74 -13.54 -10.41
C GLN A 523 -29.37 -13.18 -9.86
N ASP A 524 -29.42 -12.32 -8.86
CA ASP A 524 -28.29 -11.90 -8.07
C ASP A 524 -27.70 -13.10 -7.31
N THR A 525 -26.69 -13.70 -7.93
CA THR A 525 -25.85 -14.75 -7.34
C THR A 525 -24.55 -14.16 -6.77
N LEU A 526 -24.43 -12.83 -6.69
CA LEU A 526 -23.16 -12.12 -6.50
C LEU A 526 -23.15 -11.02 -5.43
N THR A 527 -24.27 -10.53 -4.90
CA THR A 527 -24.27 -9.57 -3.77
C THR A 527 -23.91 -10.16 -2.41
N GLU A 528 -23.66 -11.47 -2.32
CA GLU A 528 -23.06 -12.10 -1.13
C GLU A 528 -21.51 -11.95 -1.07
N GLN A 529 -20.95 -10.89 -1.64
CA GLN A 529 -19.53 -10.56 -1.52
C GLN A 529 -19.24 -9.76 -0.25
N ASN A 530 -18.37 -10.31 0.60
CA ASN A 530 -17.81 -9.59 1.74
C ASN A 530 -16.80 -8.54 1.25
N LEU A 531 -17.14 -7.26 1.42
CA LEU A 531 -16.33 -6.12 0.97
C LEU A 531 -14.95 -6.02 1.65
N LEU A 532 -14.69 -6.74 2.75
CA LEU A 532 -13.39 -6.73 3.45
C LEU A 532 -12.40 -7.78 2.93
N THR A 533 -12.84 -8.83 2.24
CA THR A 533 -11.94 -9.94 1.82
C THR A 533 -11.95 -10.23 0.33
N GLY A 534 -12.92 -9.70 -0.44
CA GLY A 534 -13.00 -9.96 -1.88
C GLY A 534 -13.25 -11.43 -2.25
N GLY A 535 -13.66 -12.27 -1.29
CA GLY A 535 -14.09 -13.65 -1.50
C GLY A 535 -15.56 -13.85 -1.17
N TYR A 536 -16.18 -14.86 -1.78
CA TYR A 536 -17.53 -15.32 -1.41
C TYR A 536 -17.55 -15.72 0.08
N GLY A 537 -18.56 -15.27 0.83
CA GLY A 537 -18.85 -15.84 2.13
C GLY A 537 -19.37 -17.26 1.96
N SER A 538 -18.51 -18.27 2.01
CA SER A 538 -18.95 -19.66 1.94
C SER A 538 -19.45 -20.13 3.30
N TRP A 539 -20.74 -19.95 3.59
CA TRP A 539 -21.50 -20.97 4.31
C TRP A 539 -22.93 -20.99 3.79
N ASN A 540 -23.17 -21.84 2.80
CA ASN A 540 -24.46 -22.53 2.76
C ASN A 540 -24.22 -24.03 2.82
N LEU A 541 -24.52 -24.57 3.98
CA LEU A 541 -24.58 -25.98 4.28
C LEU A 541 -25.99 -26.42 3.88
N SER A 542 -26.15 -27.36 2.95
CA SER A 542 -27.45 -28.01 2.80
C SER A 542 -27.37 -29.51 2.60
N ILE A 543 -27.95 -30.14 3.62
CA ILE A 543 -28.32 -31.52 3.94
C ILE A 543 -27.19 -32.58 3.88
N PRO A 544 -26.93 -33.27 5.01
CA PRO A 544 -26.20 -34.53 5.00
C PRO A 544 -26.89 -35.51 4.06
N GLY A 545 -26.17 -36.05 3.10
CA GLY A 545 -26.61 -37.18 2.29
C GLY A 545 -26.86 -38.41 3.17
N GLY A 546 -28.12 -38.54 3.62
CA GLY A 546 -28.74 -39.73 4.20
C GLY A 546 -30.20 -39.90 3.76
N THR A 547 -30.80 -38.92 3.08
CA THR A 547 -32.08 -39.09 2.38
C THR A 547 -31.82 -39.48 0.93
N THR A 548 -31.89 -40.79 0.67
CA THR A 548 -32.08 -41.35 -0.67
C THR A 548 -33.32 -40.72 -1.29
N ASN A 549 -33.17 -40.02 -2.42
CA ASN A 549 -34.27 -39.78 -3.34
C ASN A 549 -34.48 -41.09 -4.14
N PRO A 550 -35.62 -41.79 -3.99
CA PRO A 550 -35.85 -43.10 -4.61
C PRO A 550 -36.13 -43.05 -6.14
N ASP A 551 -36.19 -41.88 -6.77
CA ASP A 551 -36.64 -41.73 -8.17
C ASP A 551 -35.54 -41.47 -9.21
N VAL A 552 -34.27 -41.78 -8.93
CA VAL A 552 -33.21 -41.73 -9.96
C VAL A 552 -32.60 -43.11 -10.17
N SER A 553 -33.04 -43.78 -11.24
CA SER A 553 -32.46 -45.03 -11.73
C SER A 553 -30.97 -44.89 -12.02
N SER A 554 -30.17 -45.89 -11.61
CA SER A 554 -28.74 -45.96 -11.91
C SER A 554 -28.50 -45.95 -13.43
N GLY A 555 -27.95 -44.84 -13.95
CA GLY A 555 -27.55 -44.79 -15.36
C GLY A 555 -27.60 -43.43 -16.05
N VAL A 556 -28.12 -42.37 -15.42
CA VAL A 556 -28.09 -41.02 -16.00
C VAL A 556 -27.03 -40.18 -15.28
N ALA A 557 -26.06 -39.68 -16.03
CA ALA A 557 -25.04 -38.77 -15.52
C ALA A 557 -25.71 -37.46 -15.01
N PRO A 558 -25.34 -36.94 -13.82
CA PRO A 558 -25.86 -35.67 -13.34
C PRO A 558 -25.42 -34.50 -14.22
N ASP A 559 -26.35 -33.58 -14.48
CA ASP A 559 -26.28 -32.46 -15.42
C ASP A 559 -25.46 -31.25 -14.91
N TRP A 560 -24.31 -31.50 -14.29
CA TRP A 560 -23.44 -30.41 -13.84
C TRP A 560 -21.97 -30.83 -13.83
N TRP A 561 -21.20 -30.20 -14.74
CA TRP A 561 -19.74 -30.26 -14.81
C TRP A 561 -19.14 -28.86 -14.64
N VAL A 562 -18.09 -28.75 -13.82
CA VAL A 562 -17.23 -27.57 -13.75
C VAL A 562 -16.16 -27.70 -14.84
N SER A 563 -16.18 -26.79 -15.83
CA SER A 563 -15.14 -26.70 -16.86
C SER A 563 -14.22 -25.51 -16.57
N PRO A 564 -12.90 -25.70 -16.37
CA PRO A 564 -11.97 -24.59 -16.29
C PRO A 564 -11.80 -23.94 -17.68
N GLN A 565 -11.95 -22.61 -17.77
CA GLN A 565 -11.71 -21.87 -19.01
C GLN A 565 -10.25 -22.05 -19.47
N GLY A 566 -10.08 -22.61 -20.68
CA GLY A 566 -8.79 -22.72 -21.39
C GLY A 566 -8.60 -23.99 -22.23
N ALA A 567 -9.36 -25.06 -21.97
CA ALA A 567 -9.28 -26.29 -22.75
C ALA A 567 -10.37 -26.34 -23.84
N ARG A 568 -9.97 -26.46 -25.12
CA ARG A 568 -10.90 -26.92 -26.18
C ARG A 568 -11.32 -28.35 -25.87
N SER A 569 -12.62 -28.64 -25.95
CA SER A 569 -13.08 -30.02 -25.93
C SER A 569 -12.61 -30.74 -27.20
N GLY A 570 -12.04 -31.95 -27.05
CA GLY A 570 -11.87 -32.89 -28.17
C GLY A 570 -10.48 -33.43 -28.49
N THR A 571 -9.42 -33.14 -27.73
CA THR A 571 -8.10 -33.79 -27.96
C THR A 571 -7.59 -34.52 -26.73
N SER A 572 -7.30 -35.81 -26.89
CA SER A 572 -6.85 -36.78 -25.88
C SER A 572 -5.42 -36.58 -25.37
N SER A 573 -4.98 -35.33 -25.23
CA SER A 573 -3.76 -34.96 -24.49
C SER A 573 -3.88 -33.52 -24.01
N PRO A 574 -3.88 -33.26 -22.69
CA PRO A 574 -3.91 -31.89 -22.18
C PRO A 574 -2.57 -31.22 -22.52
N GLY A 575 -2.60 -30.31 -23.48
CA GLY A 575 -1.48 -29.43 -23.80
C GLY A 575 -1.07 -28.59 -22.60
N THR A 576 0.23 -28.34 -22.50
CA THR A 576 0.91 -27.58 -21.45
C THR A 576 0.42 -26.12 -21.37
N GLY A 577 -0.59 -25.87 -20.55
CA GLY A 577 -1.09 -24.55 -20.22
C GLY A 577 -1.89 -24.61 -18.92
N ASN A 578 -1.64 -23.66 -18.03
CA ASN A 578 -2.19 -23.55 -16.67
C ASN A 578 -3.65 -24.02 -16.57
N SER A 579 -3.86 -25.21 -16.01
CA SER A 579 -5.18 -25.71 -15.66
C SER A 579 -5.17 -26.31 -14.26
N LEU A 580 -6.21 -25.94 -13.51
CA LEU A 580 -6.60 -26.57 -12.26
C LEU A 580 -7.16 -27.95 -12.63
N ASN A 581 -6.51 -29.03 -12.19
CA ASN A 581 -6.96 -30.40 -12.47
C ASN A 581 -7.73 -30.93 -11.25
N TYR A 582 -8.98 -31.37 -11.44
CA TYR A 582 -9.80 -31.98 -10.39
C TYR A 582 -10.09 -33.45 -10.73
N THR A 583 -9.77 -34.36 -9.81
CA THR A 583 -10.20 -35.77 -9.88
C THR A 583 -10.76 -36.17 -8.52
N ALA A 584 -12.02 -36.62 -8.49
CA ALA A 584 -12.74 -37.03 -7.29
C ALA A 584 -12.21 -38.35 -6.68
N LYS A 585 -12.38 -38.54 -5.36
CA LYS A 585 -11.79 -39.66 -4.59
C LYS A 585 -12.81 -40.71 -4.16
N THR A 586 -12.40 -41.97 -4.19
CA THR A 586 -12.98 -43.08 -3.43
C THR A 586 -12.25 -43.29 -2.09
N THR A 587 -12.77 -44.19 -1.26
CA THR A 587 -12.81 -44.22 0.21
C THR A 587 -11.52 -44.41 1.01
N ALA A 588 -10.31 -44.17 0.48
CA ALA A 588 -9.08 -44.31 1.28
C ALA A 588 -7.98 -43.29 0.91
N GLY A 589 -7.78 -42.31 1.80
CA GLY A 589 -6.59 -41.46 1.86
C GLY A 589 -6.89 -39.96 1.88
N THR A 590 -6.06 -39.17 2.56
CA THR A 590 -5.96 -37.71 2.42
C THR A 590 -5.14 -37.39 1.15
N ARG A 591 -5.44 -36.34 0.37
CA ARG A 591 -4.47 -35.53 -0.43
C ARG A 591 -5.07 -34.18 -0.90
N GLU A 592 -4.14 -33.25 -1.09
CA GLU A 592 -4.24 -31.78 -1.09
C GLU A 592 -4.39 -31.12 -2.48
N VAL A 593 -4.55 -29.79 -2.45
CA VAL A 593 -4.62 -28.85 -3.58
C VAL A 593 -3.21 -28.33 -3.91
N PHE A 594 -2.82 -28.27 -5.20
CA PHE A 594 -1.54 -27.68 -5.64
C PHE A 594 -1.73 -26.37 -6.40
N LEU A 595 -0.81 -25.43 -6.19
CA LEU A 595 -0.62 -24.22 -6.99
C LEU A 595 0.89 -23.93 -7.07
N SER A 596 1.58 -24.42 -8.11
CA SER A 596 2.60 -23.67 -8.85
C SER A 596 3.27 -24.54 -9.93
N GLY A 597 3.44 -23.98 -11.12
CA GLY A 597 4.41 -24.41 -12.11
C GLY A 597 5.27 -23.20 -12.48
N PRO A 598 6.52 -23.39 -12.95
CA PRO A 598 7.39 -22.29 -13.34
C PRO A 598 6.70 -21.45 -14.43
N VAL A 599 6.67 -20.13 -14.24
CA VAL A 599 6.19 -19.21 -15.26
C VAL A 599 7.21 -19.19 -16.39
N ARG A 600 6.99 -20.01 -17.41
CA ARG A 600 7.80 -19.98 -18.64
C ARG A 600 7.34 -18.82 -19.50
N ALA A 601 8.13 -17.74 -19.50
CA ALA A 601 7.98 -16.68 -20.48
C ALA A 601 8.36 -17.23 -21.86
N ALA A 602 7.40 -17.25 -22.78
CA ALA A 602 7.68 -17.59 -24.17
C ALA A 602 8.45 -16.43 -24.85
N ASN A 603 9.22 -16.71 -25.90
CA ASN A 603 9.73 -15.62 -26.74
C ASN A 603 8.57 -14.79 -27.26
N TRP A 604 8.71 -13.46 -27.19
CA TRP A 604 7.73 -12.55 -27.73
C TRP A 604 7.61 -12.79 -29.24
N ASP A 605 6.38 -12.92 -29.71
CA ASP A 605 5.99 -13.18 -31.08
C ASP A 605 4.99 -12.10 -31.48
N SER A 606 5.30 -11.41 -32.57
CA SER A 606 4.45 -10.35 -33.12
C SER A 606 3.03 -10.80 -33.48
N THR A 607 2.79 -12.10 -33.67
CA THR A 607 1.48 -12.64 -34.07
C THR A 607 0.62 -13.08 -32.87
N ASN A 608 1.23 -13.32 -31.71
CA ASN A 608 0.53 -13.78 -30.53
C ASN A 608 -0.18 -12.64 -29.80
N THR A 609 -1.35 -12.96 -29.24
CA THR A 609 -2.09 -12.06 -28.35
C THR A 609 -1.72 -12.34 -26.91
N TYR A 610 -1.16 -11.33 -26.24
CA TYR A 610 -0.74 -11.41 -24.85
C TYR A 610 -1.73 -10.68 -23.95
N PHE A 611 -2.17 -11.31 -22.87
CA PHE A 611 -3.12 -10.76 -21.89
C PHE A 611 -2.40 -10.15 -20.68
N PRO A 612 -3.03 -9.22 -19.93
CA PRO A 612 -2.44 -8.64 -18.73
C PRO A 612 -1.89 -9.71 -17.78
N GLY A 613 -0.65 -9.53 -17.32
CA GLY A 613 0.05 -10.46 -16.44
C GLY A 613 0.82 -11.58 -17.16
N GLN A 614 0.69 -11.75 -18.48
CA GLN A 614 1.46 -12.73 -19.24
C GLN A 614 2.90 -12.22 -19.51
N PRO A 615 3.93 -13.01 -19.18
CA PRO A 615 5.31 -12.65 -19.43
C PRO A 615 5.81 -13.17 -20.77
N VAL A 616 6.73 -12.42 -21.38
CA VAL A 616 7.41 -12.75 -22.63
C VAL A 616 8.90 -12.42 -22.53
N LEU A 617 9.72 -13.14 -23.31
CA LEU A 617 11.13 -12.83 -23.51
C LEU A 617 11.30 -11.94 -24.73
N TRP A 618 11.95 -10.80 -24.57
CA TRP A 618 12.22 -9.89 -25.68
C TRP A 618 13.64 -9.34 -25.60
N ASN A 619 14.49 -9.72 -26.54
CA ASN A 619 15.92 -9.42 -26.48
C ASN A 619 16.42 -8.70 -27.74
N PRO A 620 15.98 -7.47 -27.98
CA PRO A 620 16.30 -6.72 -29.19
C PRO A 620 17.80 -6.37 -29.27
N LEU A 621 18.49 -6.33 -28.13
CA LEU A 621 19.89 -5.95 -28.02
C LEU A 621 20.85 -7.15 -27.87
N ALA A 622 20.35 -8.37 -28.09
CA ALA A 622 21.13 -9.61 -27.97
C ALA A 622 21.91 -9.73 -26.65
N TRP A 623 21.33 -9.26 -25.54
CA TRP A 623 21.90 -9.44 -24.21
C TRP A 623 22.06 -10.92 -23.90
N ALA A 624 23.13 -11.29 -23.19
CA ALA A 624 23.40 -12.68 -22.82
C ALA A 624 22.26 -13.33 -22.01
N SER A 625 21.41 -12.52 -21.36
CA SER A 625 20.14 -12.95 -20.77
C SER A 625 19.00 -12.10 -21.33
N PRO A 626 18.04 -12.70 -22.05
CA PRO A 626 16.91 -11.98 -22.61
C PRO A 626 16.02 -11.45 -21.46
N PRO A 627 15.73 -10.14 -21.43
CA PRO A 627 14.90 -9.56 -20.38
C PRO A 627 13.44 -10.01 -20.54
N VAL A 628 12.76 -10.13 -19.40
CA VAL A 628 11.35 -10.49 -19.35
C VAL A 628 10.50 -9.22 -19.30
N TYR A 629 9.45 -9.19 -20.11
CA TYR A 629 8.43 -8.14 -20.07
C TYR A 629 7.10 -8.76 -19.71
N VAL A 630 6.28 -8.05 -18.93
CA VAL A 630 4.93 -8.47 -18.56
C VAL A 630 3.92 -7.53 -19.19
N ALA A 631 2.91 -8.07 -19.85
CA ALA A 631 1.83 -7.26 -20.41
C ALA A 631 1.03 -6.58 -19.28
N LYS A 632 0.90 -5.25 -19.31
CA LYS A 632 0.02 -4.45 -18.43
C LYS A 632 -1.42 -4.40 -18.93
N ALA A 633 -1.58 -4.52 -20.24
CA ALA A 633 -2.84 -4.51 -20.97
C ALA A 633 -2.73 -5.54 -22.10
N GLN A 634 -3.86 -5.95 -22.69
CA GLN A 634 -3.83 -6.85 -23.85
C GLN A 634 -2.96 -6.25 -24.98
N SER A 635 -2.07 -7.06 -25.56
CA SER A 635 -1.05 -6.63 -26.51
C SER A 635 -0.89 -7.63 -27.65
N VAL A 636 -1.00 -7.17 -28.90
CA VAL A 636 -0.82 -7.96 -30.12
C VAL A 636 0.09 -7.19 -31.06
N GLY A 637 1.18 -7.79 -31.56
CA GLY A 637 2.08 -7.14 -32.51
C GLY A 637 2.84 -5.90 -32.00
N ARG A 638 2.73 -5.57 -30.70
CA ARG A 638 3.41 -4.43 -30.07
C ARG A 638 4.63 -4.89 -29.30
N GLN A 639 5.81 -4.49 -29.75
CA GLN A 639 7.10 -4.87 -29.16
C GLN A 639 7.23 -4.37 -27.70
N PRO A 640 7.76 -5.18 -26.77
CA PRO A 640 7.78 -4.82 -25.36
C PRO A 640 8.62 -3.61 -24.95
N ASP A 641 9.72 -3.32 -25.66
CA ASP A 641 10.59 -2.16 -25.41
C ASP A 641 10.01 -0.84 -25.95
N LEU A 642 9.21 -0.90 -27.02
CA LEU A 642 8.65 0.29 -27.68
C LEU A 642 7.26 0.70 -27.15
N ASN A 643 6.63 -0.11 -26.29
CA ASN A 643 5.24 0.11 -25.84
C ASN A 643 5.12 -0.04 -24.30
N PRO A 644 5.67 0.91 -23.52
CA PRO A 644 5.71 0.85 -22.04
C PRO A 644 4.33 1.01 -21.37
N ASP A 645 3.32 1.45 -22.12
CA ASP A 645 1.90 1.48 -21.74
C ASP A 645 1.28 0.07 -21.76
N LYS A 646 1.75 -0.80 -22.67
CA LYS A 646 1.31 -2.20 -22.80
C LYS A 646 2.20 -3.17 -22.06
N TRP A 647 3.45 -2.82 -21.81
CA TRP A 647 4.44 -3.71 -21.22
C TRP A 647 5.15 -3.04 -20.05
N SER A 648 5.34 -3.78 -18.96
CA SER A 648 6.31 -3.44 -17.92
C SER A 648 7.56 -4.25 -18.14
N PHE A 649 8.69 -3.56 -18.20
CA PHE A 649 9.98 -4.20 -17.96
C PHE A 649 9.96 -4.82 -16.58
N THR A 650 10.43 -6.06 -16.48
CA THR A 650 10.60 -6.72 -15.21
C THR A 650 12.07 -7.08 -15.02
N PRO A 651 12.60 -6.99 -13.80
CA PRO A 651 13.97 -7.42 -13.53
C PRO A 651 14.13 -8.96 -13.59
N TYR A 652 13.10 -9.70 -13.99
CA TYR A 652 13.10 -11.17 -14.03
C TYR A 652 14.07 -11.68 -15.09
N THR A 653 14.77 -12.76 -14.78
CA THR A 653 15.59 -13.50 -15.75
C THR A 653 14.78 -14.65 -16.37
N ALA A 654 14.99 -14.88 -17.66
CA ALA A 654 14.30 -15.92 -18.40
C ALA A 654 14.58 -17.34 -17.87
N ASN A 655 13.54 -18.12 -17.56
CA ASN A 655 13.59 -19.58 -17.43
C ASN A 655 14.53 -20.15 -16.33
N LEU A 656 14.80 -19.44 -15.24
CA LEU A 656 15.57 -19.97 -14.11
C LEU A 656 14.75 -19.98 -12.81
N SER A 657 14.08 -21.12 -12.57
CA SER A 657 13.41 -21.51 -11.32
C SER A 657 12.24 -20.63 -10.85
N PRO A 658 11.31 -21.13 -10.00
CA PRO A 658 10.23 -20.32 -9.44
C PRO A 658 10.82 -19.14 -8.69
N GLU A 659 10.42 -17.92 -9.06
CA GLU A 659 10.83 -16.71 -8.36
C GLU A 659 9.77 -16.41 -7.27
N PRO A 660 10.06 -16.65 -5.97
CA PRO A 660 9.14 -16.32 -4.87
C PRO A 660 8.87 -14.81 -4.73
N SER A 661 9.50 -13.97 -5.56
CA SER A 661 9.39 -12.51 -5.56
C SER A 661 7.98 -12.00 -5.95
N ARG A 662 7.18 -12.78 -6.68
CA ARG A 662 5.82 -12.34 -7.09
C ARG A 662 4.82 -12.31 -5.92
N ILE A 663 4.97 -13.22 -4.96
CA ILE A 663 4.19 -13.17 -3.70
C ILE A 663 4.67 -11.99 -2.84
N ILE A 664 5.93 -11.58 -2.98
CA ILE A 664 6.56 -10.52 -2.17
C ILE A 664 6.18 -9.10 -2.65
N THR A 665 5.98 -8.88 -3.95
CA THR A 665 5.62 -7.54 -4.46
C THR A 665 4.15 -7.18 -4.26
N ASP A 666 3.25 -8.17 -4.30
CA ASP A 666 1.81 -7.93 -4.21
C ASP A 666 1.28 -8.02 -2.76
N SER A 667 2.07 -8.55 -1.82
CA SER A 667 1.69 -8.71 -0.41
C SER A 667 2.25 -7.65 0.54
N VAL A 668 3.08 -6.72 0.05
CA VAL A 668 3.66 -5.65 0.88
C VAL A 668 2.99 -4.32 0.53
N TYR A 669 2.15 -3.83 1.45
CA TYR A 669 1.62 -2.47 1.42
C TYR A 669 2.78 -1.47 1.55
N THR A 670 3.41 -1.11 0.43
CA THR A 670 4.20 0.12 0.39
C THR A 670 3.21 1.28 0.22
N PRO A 671 3.34 2.37 1.01
CA PRO A 671 2.56 3.56 0.74
C PRO A 671 2.83 3.97 -0.70
N LYS A 672 1.82 3.86 -1.56
CA LYS A 672 1.94 4.17 -2.98
C LYS A 672 2.15 5.67 -3.10
N VAL A 673 3.42 6.08 -3.15
CA VAL A 673 3.79 7.46 -3.38
C VAL A 673 3.30 7.82 -4.78
N VAL A 674 2.46 8.84 -4.85
CA VAL A 674 1.86 9.25 -6.13
C VAL A 674 2.97 9.77 -7.04
N SER A 675 2.99 9.34 -8.30
CA SER A 675 3.89 9.97 -9.28
C SER A 675 3.55 11.46 -9.41
N TRP A 676 4.58 12.30 -9.53
CA TRP A 676 4.38 13.72 -9.78
C TRP A 676 3.61 13.93 -11.08
N SER A 677 2.67 14.87 -11.05
CA SER A 677 1.82 15.28 -12.16
C SER A 677 1.77 16.80 -12.22
N ALA A 678 1.99 17.37 -13.39
CA ALA A 678 1.93 18.82 -13.59
C ALA A 678 0.53 19.42 -13.33
N THR A 679 -0.53 18.63 -13.45
CA THR A 679 -1.93 19.08 -13.33
C THR A 679 -2.47 19.02 -11.91
N ARG A 680 -1.72 18.40 -10.98
CA ARG A 680 -2.15 18.25 -9.59
C ARG A 680 -1.53 19.37 -8.75
N SER A 681 -2.36 19.97 -7.90
CA SER A 681 -1.85 20.86 -6.85
C SER A 681 -1.40 20.01 -5.67
N TYR A 682 -0.19 20.29 -5.19
CA TYR A 682 0.43 19.65 -4.04
C TYR A 682 0.52 20.65 -2.89
N LYS A 683 0.09 20.26 -1.71
CA LYS A 683 0.22 21.05 -0.48
C LYS A 683 1.59 20.80 0.14
N LYS A 684 2.07 21.74 0.95
CA LYS A 684 3.31 21.56 1.71
C LYS A 684 3.22 20.26 2.55
N GLY A 685 4.21 19.38 2.41
CA GLY A 685 4.26 18.06 3.04
C GLY A 685 3.84 16.90 2.14
N ASP A 686 3.20 17.15 0.99
CA ASP A 686 2.81 16.09 0.06
C ASP A 686 4.06 15.41 -0.54
N ARG A 687 4.06 14.06 -0.58
CA ARG A 687 5.17 13.27 -1.14
C ARG A 687 4.84 12.72 -2.51
N ILE A 688 5.81 12.84 -3.42
CA ILE A 688 5.67 12.40 -4.81
C ILE A 688 6.91 11.67 -5.31
N ALA A 689 6.71 10.77 -6.28
CA ALA A 689 7.77 10.09 -7.01
C ALA A 689 8.04 10.77 -8.36
N TRP A 690 9.29 11.12 -8.65
CA TRP A 690 9.71 11.72 -9.91
C TRP A 690 11.10 11.23 -10.33
N ARG A 691 11.21 10.66 -11.54
CA ARG A 691 12.46 10.12 -12.12
C ARG A 691 13.24 9.14 -11.23
N GLY A 692 12.54 8.32 -10.44
CA GLY A 692 13.19 7.37 -9.53
C GLY A 692 13.70 8.02 -8.23
N HIS A 693 13.32 9.27 -7.95
CA HIS A 693 13.56 9.99 -6.70
C HIS A 693 12.23 10.29 -5.99
N LEU A 694 12.31 10.43 -4.67
CA LEU A 694 11.21 10.81 -3.78
C LEU A 694 11.39 12.28 -3.38
N TYR A 695 10.35 13.08 -3.51
CA TYR A 695 10.34 14.48 -3.04
C TYR A 695 9.14 14.76 -2.15
N GLU A 696 9.30 15.74 -1.27
CA GLU A 696 8.25 16.30 -0.43
C GLU A 696 8.05 17.77 -0.81
N ALA A 697 6.82 18.21 -1.00
CA ALA A 697 6.51 19.58 -1.34
C ALA A 697 6.90 20.51 -0.19
N ALA A 698 7.90 21.37 -0.39
CA ALA A 698 8.35 22.36 0.58
C ALA A 698 7.40 23.57 0.64
N LEU A 699 6.73 23.84 -0.48
CA LEU A 699 5.70 24.87 -0.66
C LEU A 699 4.55 24.31 -1.49
N PRO A 700 3.34 24.89 -1.42
CA PRO A 700 2.28 24.55 -2.35
C PRO A 700 2.76 24.71 -3.80
N SER A 701 2.55 23.70 -4.63
CA SER A 701 3.03 23.68 -6.01
C SER A 701 1.99 23.13 -6.97
N LEU A 702 1.89 23.73 -8.15
CA LEU A 702 1.05 23.29 -9.27
C LEU A 702 1.88 23.52 -10.54
N GLY A 703 2.09 22.47 -11.34
CA GLY A 703 2.87 22.56 -12.58
C GLY A 703 4.40 22.73 -12.41
N ILE A 704 4.91 22.85 -11.18
CA ILE A 704 6.34 23.01 -10.91
C ILE A 704 6.95 21.65 -10.57
N PHE A 705 7.95 21.21 -11.35
CA PHE A 705 8.56 19.89 -11.20
C PHE A 705 9.68 19.86 -10.16
N PRO A 706 9.91 18.72 -9.48
CA PRO A 706 11.10 18.50 -8.67
C PRO A 706 12.33 18.38 -9.57
N SER A 707 13.52 18.64 -9.01
CA SER A 707 14.79 18.66 -9.76
C SER A 707 15.06 17.39 -10.60
N GLY A 708 14.55 16.23 -10.16
CA GLY A 708 14.88 14.93 -10.75
C GLY A 708 16.29 14.45 -10.41
N TYR A 709 16.98 15.14 -9.50
CA TYR A 709 18.29 14.80 -8.95
C TYR A 709 18.25 14.73 -7.41
N ASN A 710 19.36 14.33 -6.79
CA ASN A 710 19.51 14.27 -5.32
C ASN A 710 19.64 15.66 -4.66
N THR A 711 18.82 16.62 -5.07
CA THR A 711 18.89 18.02 -4.62
C THR A 711 17.49 18.61 -4.44
N ASP A 712 17.38 19.46 -3.42
CA ASP A 712 16.20 20.28 -3.17
C ASP A 712 16.09 21.37 -4.25
N ASN A 713 14.86 21.87 -4.47
CA ASN A 713 14.61 23.16 -5.08
C ASN A 713 13.64 23.96 -4.20
N GLN A 714 13.28 25.18 -4.61
CA GLN A 714 12.42 26.06 -3.81
C GLN A 714 11.05 25.44 -3.45
N TRP A 715 10.53 24.53 -4.27
CA TRP A 715 9.20 23.93 -4.10
C TRP A 715 9.24 22.48 -3.62
N TRP A 716 10.37 21.80 -3.77
CA TRP A 716 10.51 20.37 -3.55
C TRP A 716 11.77 20.06 -2.76
N ARG A 717 11.59 19.39 -1.62
CA ARG A 717 12.66 18.83 -0.81
C ARG A 717 12.91 17.40 -1.24
N TRP A 718 14.15 17.05 -1.57
CA TRP A 718 14.54 15.69 -1.90
C TRP A 718 14.57 14.82 -0.64
N CYS A 719 13.86 13.70 -0.69
CA CYS A 719 13.70 12.78 0.44
C CYS A 719 14.43 11.45 0.24
N GLY A 720 14.99 11.19 -0.95
CA GLY A 720 15.72 9.96 -1.25
C GLY A 720 15.46 9.41 -2.64
N LEU A 721 15.93 8.19 -2.91
CA LEU A 721 15.53 7.43 -4.09
C LEU A 721 14.11 6.87 -3.88
N ASN A 722 13.32 6.79 -4.94
CA ASN A 722 12.03 6.10 -4.99
C ASN A 722 12.20 4.56 -5.02
N SER A 723 13.40 4.07 -4.71
CA SER A 723 13.70 2.66 -4.50
C SER A 723 14.08 2.47 -3.04
N GLN A 724 13.33 1.64 -2.33
CA GLN A 724 13.70 1.24 -0.98
C GLN A 724 14.43 -0.10 -1.04
N ARG A 725 15.64 -0.13 -0.46
CA ARG A 725 16.37 -1.39 -0.27
C ARG A 725 15.81 -2.08 0.96
N TYR A 726 15.09 -3.16 0.73
CA TYR A 726 14.66 -4.06 1.79
C TYR A 726 15.70 -5.14 2.00
N THR A 727 15.96 -5.47 3.26
CA THR A 727 16.65 -6.72 3.59
C THR A 727 15.62 -7.68 4.15
N TYR A 728 15.44 -8.81 3.50
CA TYR A 728 14.57 -9.86 3.99
C TYR A 728 15.39 -10.93 4.69
N SER A 729 14.78 -11.60 5.65
CA SER A 729 15.35 -12.79 6.28
C SER A 729 14.31 -13.89 6.17
N VAL A 730 14.71 -14.98 5.52
CA VAL A 730 13.85 -16.15 5.30
C VAL A 730 14.06 -17.10 6.46
N PHE A 731 12.97 -17.46 7.13
CA PHE A 731 12.99 -18.42 8.22
C PHE A 731 12.04 -19.57 7.91
N HIS A 732 12.39 -20.76 8.38
CA HIS A 732 11.44 -21.87 8.51
C HIS A 732 11.03 -21.98 9.97
N ASN A 733 9.76 -22.25 10.24
CA ASN A 733 9.30 -22.62 11.58
C ASN A 733 8.31 -23.77 11.42
N ARG A 734 8.48 -24.80 12.24
CA ARG A 734 7.60 -25.96 12.24
C ARG A 734 6.72 -25.83 13.47
N THR A 735 5.45 -25.51 13.26
CA THR A 735 4.49 -25.17 14.34
C THR A 735 3.85 -26.39 15.04
N ALA A 736 4.32 -27.63 14.81
CA ALA A 736 3.85 -28.78 15.57
C ALA A 736 4.86 -29.93 15.66
N THR A 737 4.85 -30.64 16.78
CA THR A 737 5.66 -31.83 17.11
C THR A 737 5.20 -33.13 16.43
N ALA A 738 4.09 -33.12 15.68
CA ALA A 738 3.60 -34.29 14.97
C ALA A 738 4.41 -34.56 13.70
N THR A 739 4.83 -35.81 13.52
CA THR A 739 5.41 -36.35 12.27
C THR A 739 4.43 -36.07 11.12
N GLY A 740 4.84 -35.27 10.12
CA GLY A 740 4.00 -34.95 8.94
C GLY A 740 3.38 -33.55 8.86
N ALA A 741 3.55 -32.65 9.84
CA ALA A 741 3.05 -31.27 9.70
C ALA A 741 3.96 -30.38 8.81
N ASP A 742 3.32 -29.64 7.89
CA ASP A 742 3.91 -28.73 6.89
C ASP A 742 4.86 -27.70 7.50
N VAL A 743 6.01 -27.53 6.84
CA VAL A 743 6.96 -26.45 7.15
C VAL A 743 6.47 -25.19 6.46
N ARG A 744 6.04 -24.18 7.22
CA ARG A 744 5.69 -22.88 6.66
C ARG A 744 6.93 -21.99 6.60
N LEU A 745 7.24 -21.52 5.41
CA LEU A 745 8.25 -20.50 5.20
C LEU A 745 7.62 -19.14 5.52
N PHE A 746 8.29 -18.36 6.36
CA PHE A 746 7.93 -16.97 6.56
C PHE A 746 9.12 -16.08 6.28
N ILE A 747 8.81 -14.94 5.68
CA ILE A 747 9.79 -13.93 5.28
C ILE A 747 9.53 -12.74 6.18
N ASN A 748 10.51 -12.41 7.02
CA ASN A 748 10.48 -11.18 7.79
C ASN A 748 11.15 -10.08 6.97
N PHE A 749 10.42 -8.99 6.77
CA PHE A 749 10.93 -7.81 6.08
C PHE A 749 11.56 -6.87 7.10
N TYR A 750 12.72 -6.31 6.75
CA TYR A 750 13.31 -5.23 7.51
C TYR A 750 13.68 -4.10 6.54
N ASN A 751 13.39 -2.86 6.95
CA ASN A 751 13.84 -1.71 6.18
C ASN A 751 15.37 -1.51 6.33
N SER A 752 15.93 -0.54 5.62
CA SER A 752 17.36 -0.19 5.71
C SER A 752 17.80 0.20 7.12
N ASN A 753 16.85 0.65 7.94
CA ASN A 753 17.03 0.94 9.36
C ASN A 753 16.74 -0.28 10.25
N GLY A 754 16.72 -1.51 9.73
CA GLY A 754 16.54 -2.72 10.53
C GLY A 754 15.23 -2.78 11.33
N LEU A 755 14.27 -1.88 11.07
CA LEU A 755 12.94 -1.92 11.66
C LEU A 755 12.13 -2.97 10.92
N TYR A 756 11.41 -3.78 11.69
CA TYR A 756 10.56 -4.83 11.17
C TYR A 756 9.40 -4.23 10.36
N GLY A 757 9.32 -4.60 9.09
CA GLY A 757 8.34 -4.11 8.12
C GLY A 757 7.18 -5.06 7.88
N GLY A 758 7.09 -6.17 8.63
CA GLY A 758 6.03 -7.17 8.52
C GLY A 758 6.54 -8.58 8.20
N ILE A 759 5.60 -9.53 8.19
CA ILE A 759 5.81 -10.95 7.87
C ILE A 759 5.00 -11.30 6.63
N GLY A 760 5.66 -11.88 5.64
CA GLY A 760 5.00 -12.54 4.51
C GLY A 760 4.94 -14.04 4.77
N PHE A 761 3.74 -14.62 4.66
CA PHE A 761 3.57 -16.07 4.66
C PHE A 761 3.63 -16.56 3.22
N LEU A 762 4.49 -17.55 2.95
CA LEU A 762 4.37 -18.32 1.71
C LEU A 762 3.31 -19.39 1.94
N ALA A 763 2.34 -19.50 1.03
CA ALA A 763 1.44 -20.65 0.99
C ALA A 763 2.29 -21.92 0.95
N ALA A 764 1.89 -22.96 1.68
CA ALA A 764 2.64 -24.21 1.81
C ALA A 764 2.80 -24.86 0.43
N ASP A 765 3.89 -24.55 -0.25
CA ASP A 765 4.31 -25.22 -1.46
C ASP A 765 5.29 -26.30 -1.05
N THR A 766 4.96 -27.57 -1.32
CA THR A 766 5.84 -28.71 -1.01
C THR A 766 7.07 -28.76 -1.91
N GLN A 767 7.31 -27.74 -2.74
CA GLN A 767 8.41 -27.75 -3.70
C GLN A 767 9.06 -26.39 -3.98
N LEU A 768 9.56 -25.71 -2.94
CA LEU A 768 10.66 -24.78 -3.13
C LEU A 768 12.00 -25.54 -3.11
N LEU A 769 12.73 -25.42 -4.22
CA LEU A 769 14.12 -25.85 -4.42
C LEU A 769 15.06 -25.16 -3.42
N TYR A 770 15.12 -25.67 -2.19
CA TYR A 770 16.40 -26.03 -1.61
C TYR A 770 16.50 -27.53 -1.71
N ASP A 771 17.64 -28.00 -2.22
CA ASP A 771 17.98 -29.40 -2.45
C ASP A 771 17.39 -30.31 -1.35
N ARG A 772 16.59 -31.29 -1.75
CA ARG A 772 15.91 -32.20 -0.82
C ARG A 772 16.98 -32.95 -0.02
N PHE A 773 17.02 -32.72 1.30
CA PHE A 773 17.72 -33.62 2.21
C PHE A 773 16.83 -34.84 2.48
N GLU A 774 17.41 -36.03 2.30
CA GLU A 774 16.77 -37.33 2.13
C GLU A 774 15.93 -37.83 3.33
N LEU A 775 14.90 -38.63 3.02
CA LEU A 775 14.05 -39.36 3.97
C LEU A 775 14.84 -40.49 4.66
N PRO A 776 14.58 -40.82 5.95
CA PRO A 776 15.46 -41.70 6.73
C PRO A 776 15.28 -43.21 6.52
N ASP A 777 14.20 -43.70 5.90
CA ASP A 777 13.86 -45.14 5.93
C ASP A 777 13.40 -45.72 4.58
N TYR A 778 14.05 -45.33 3.46
CA TYR A 778 13.89 -46.11 2.23
C TYR A 778 15.12 -46.97 1.98
N THR A 779 14.99 -48.27 2.28
CA THR A 779 15.87 -49.29 1.72
C THR A 779 15.81 -49.17 0.20
N TYR A 780 16.91 -48.71 -0.38
CA TYR A 780 17.15 -48.82 -1.82
C TYR A 780 16.95 -50.28 -2.21
N PRO A 781 16.00 -50.62 -3.11
CA PRO A 781 16.03 -51.92 -3.74
C PRO A 781 17.35 -51.99 -4.52
N ALA A 782 18.14 -53.00 -4.23
CA ALA A 782 19.32 -53.31 -5.01
C ALA A 782 18.96 -53.37 -6.50
N SER A 783 19.51 -52.42 -7.27
CA SER A 783 20.12 -52.64 -8.58
C SER A 783 19.52 -53.73 -9.49
N THR A 784 18.29 -53.59 -9.98
CA THR A 784 17.87 -54.28 -11.23
C THR A 784 16.81 -53.55 -12.09
N GLY A 785 16.20 -52.45 -11.65
CA GLY A 785 15.22 -51.71 -12.46
C GLY A 785 15.79 -50.42 -13.06
N SER A 786 15.74 -50.26 -14.37
CA SER A 786 16.06 -49.03 -15.09
C SER A 786 15.29 -47.82 -14.53
N ALA A 787 15.94 -46.66 -14.49
CA ALA A 787 15.31 -45.41 -14.10
C ALA A 787 14.08 -45.12 -14.98
N PRO A 788 12.99 -44.56 -14.42
CA PRO A 788 11.79 -44.24 -15.19
C PRO A 788 12.11 -43.34 -16.39
N VAL A 789 11.51 -43.64 -17.55
CA VAL A 789 11.63 -42.85 -18.76
C VAL A 789 11.20 -41.40 -18.45
N GLY A 790 12.15 -40.46 -18.56
CA GLY A 790 11.95 -39.04 -18.28
C GLY A 790 12.88 -38.44 -17.21
N TYR A 791 13.66 -39.27 -16.49
CA TYR A 791 14.62 -38.75 -15.50
C TYR A 791 16.02 -38.54 -16.12
N VAL A 792 16.37 -37.29 -16.43
CA VAL A 792 17.73 -36.93 -16.88
C VAL A 792 18.63 -36.79 -15.65
N LYS A 793 19.51 -37.78 -15.43
CA LYS A 793 20.59 -37.70 -14.45
C LYS A 793 21.52 -36.53 -14.83
N PRO A 794 21.75 -35.52 -13.97
CA PRO A 794 22.68 -34.45 -14.28
C PRO A 794 24.09 -35.00 -14.50
N ALA A 795 24.79 -34.53 -15.52
CA ALA A 795 26.14 -34.97 -15.85
C ALA A 795 27.13 -34.59 -14.73
N ALA A 796 27.99 -35.54 -14.36
CA ALA A 796 29.09 -35.32 -13.43
C ALA A 796 30.11 -34.36 -14.08
N GLY A 797 29.99 -33.06 -13.76
CA GLY A 797 30.77 -31.98 -14.37
C GLY A 797 30.26 -30.58 -14.04
N GLN A 798 29.00 -30.43 -13.57
CA GLN A 798 28.49 -29.17 -13.01
C GLN A 798 28.84 -28.95 -11.52
N GLN A 799 29.66 -29.81 -10.94
CA GLN A 799 30.27 -29.59 -9.62
C GLN A 799 31.78 -29.49 -9.82
N GLY A 800 32.29 -28.25 -9.85
CA GLY A 800 33.71 -27.97 -9.97
C GLY A 800 34.50 -28.54 -8.79
N VAL A 801 35.52 -29.34 -9.13
CA VAL A 801 36.75 -29.72 -8.42
C VAL A 801 36.66 -30.11 -6.92
N PRO A 802 37.08 -31.34 -6.54
CA PRO A 802 37.16 -31.77 -5.16
C PRO A 802 38.36 -31.10 -4.43
N ILE A 803 38.06 -30.18 -3.53
CA ILE A 803 38.98 -29.69 -2.48
C ILE A 803 38.53 -30.34 -1.15
N PRO A 804 39.43 -30.77 -0.24
CA PRO A 804 39.21 -31.90 0.65
C PRO A 804 38.40 -31.52 1.89
N TRP A 805 37.11 -31.25 1.70
CA TRP A 805 36.10 -31.49 2.71
C TRP A 805 35.35 -32.76 2.34
N ASN A 806 36.07 -33.88 2.43
CA ASN A 806 35.42 -35.17 2.63
C ASN A 806 35.36 -35.46 4.14
N VAL A 807 34.94 -34.47 4.91
CA VAL A 807 34.26 -34.77 6.18
C VAL A 807 32.92 -35.28 5.71
N SER A 808 32.63 -36.56 5.96
CA SER A 808 31.43 -37.28 5.51
C SER A 808 30.24 -36.35 5.32
N ARG A 809 29.47 -36.51 4.24
CA ARG A 809 28.11 -35.96 4.12
C ARG A 809 27.35 -36.36 5.39
N GLY A 810 27.42 -35.51 6.40
CA GLY A 810 26.74 -35.73 7.65
C GLY A 810 25.29 -35.55 7.30
N ASN A 811 24.50 -36.59 7.47
CA ASN A 811 23.06 -36.44 7.37
C ASN A 811 22.67 -35.35 8.37
N TRP A 812 21.83 -34.42 7.95
CA TRP A 812 21.23 -33.42 8.82
C TRP A 812 19.77 -33.83 9.05
N ALA A 813 19.39 -34.09 10.30
CA ALA A 813 18.02 -34.24 10.74
C ALA A 813 17.39 -32.87 10.91
N ASN A 814 16.19 -32.72 10.38
CA ASN A 814 15.30 -31.68 10.86
C ASN A 814 14.42 -32.26 11.98
N ALA A 815 14.88 -32.10 13.22
CA ALA A 815 14.08 -32.42 14.40
C ALA A 815 13.65 -31.12 15.08
N ARG A 816 12.34 -30.83 15.04
CA ARG A 816 11.70 -29.65 15.64
C ARG A 816 12.12 -28.29 15.04
N GLY A 817 12.34 -28.22 13.73
CA GLY A 817 12.66 -26.94 13.06
C GLY A 817 14.08 -26.42 13.30
N VAL A 818 14.94 -27.23 13.93
CA VAL A 818 16.37 -26.99 14.04
C VAL A 818 17.07 -28.02 13.15
N VAL A 819 17.90 -27.53 12.23
CA VAL A 819 18.75 -28.38 11.38
C VAL A 819 19.90 -28.87 12.25
N ARG A 820 19.88 -30.15 12.63
CA ARG A 820 20.89 -30.81 13.49
C ARG A 820 21.50 -31.98 12.71
N PRO A 821 22.72 -32.45 12.98
CA PRO A 821 23.22 -33.72 12.43
C PRO A 821 22.34 -34.94 12.82
N THR A 822 21.93 -35.81 11.87
CA THR A 822 21.12 -37.03 12.11
C THR A 822 21.91 -38.21 12.68
N SER A 823 23.23 -38.18 12.66
CA SER A 823 24.05 -39.19 13.34
C SER A 823 25.42 -38.63 13.69
N TRP A 824 25.74 -38.69 14.98
CA TRP A 824 27.01 -38.23 15.57
C TRP A 824 27.85 -39.46 15.93
N SER A 825 28.34 -40.20 14.93
CA SER A 825 29.02 -41.48 15.19
C SER A 825 30.55 -41.39 15.27
N SER A 826 31.19 -40.26 14.97
CA SER A 826 32.62 -40.09 15.29
C SER A 826 32.78 -39.66 16.75
N SER A 827 33.46 -40.51 17.52
CA SER A 827 33.95 -40.24 18.87
C SER A 827 35.12 -39.24 18.89
N ALA A 828 35.55 -38.72 17.73
CA ALA A 828 36.68 -37.82 17.60
C ALA A 828 36.31 -36.37 18.01
N THR A 829 36.81 -35.94 19.16
CA THR A 829 36.64 -34.59 19.73
C THR A 829 37.17 -33.46 18.85
N LEU A 830 38.13 -33.73 17.96
CA LEU A 830 38.76 -32.70 17.13
C LEU A 830 37.89 -32.24 15.95
N GLU A 831 37.19 -33.13 15.27
CA GLU A 831 36.24 -32.75 14.21
C GLU A 831 35.10 -31.87 14.74
N ARG A 832 34.66 -32.15 15.98
CA ARG A 832 33.66 -31.35 16.70
C ARG A 832 34.15 -29.93 16.97
N LYS A 833 35.43 -29.76 17.30
CA LYS A 833 36.08 -28.45 17.52
C LYS A 833 36.33 -27.70 16.21
N ALA A 834 36.60 -28.42 15.12
CA ALA A 834 36.75 -27.82 13.80
C ALA A 834 35.43 -27.22 13.27
N GLY A 835 34.30 -27.83 13.62
CA GLY A 835 32.96 -27.33 13.31
C GLY A 835 32.39 -27.83 11.99
N ARG A 836 31.08 -27.64 11.81
CA ARG A 836 30.33 -27.93 10.57
C ARG A 836 29.80 -26.63 9.99
N VAL A 837 29.96 -26.48 8.67
CA VAL A 837 29.58 -25.26 7.97
C VAL A 837 28.45 -25.52 6.98
N LEU A 838 27.42 -24.70 7.07
CA LEU A 838 26.44 -24.48 6.02
C LEU A 838 26.94 -23.32 5.14
N TRP A 839 27.33 -23.65 3.91
CA TRP A 839 27.89 -22.68 2.97
C TRP A 839 26.81 -22.00 2.14
N PHE A 840 26.95 -20.69 1.94
CA PHE A 840 26.25 -19.99 0.88
C PHE A 840 27.23 -19.84 -0.29
N ASN A 841 27.03 -20.61 -1.36
CA ASN A 841 27.93 -20.53 -2.50
C ASN A 841 27.80 -19.17 -3.17
N ARG A 842 28.87 -18.38 -3.14
CA ARG A 842 28.99 -17.07 -3.79
C ARG A 842 29.28 -17.26 -5.28
N ASN A 843 28.36 -17.86 -6.02
CA ASN A 843 28.50 -17.92 -7.48
C ASN A 843 27.44 -17.14 -8.24
N TRP A 844 26.35 -16.69 -7.61
CA TRP A 844 25.25 -16.08 -8.33
C TRP A 844 25.06 -14.62 -7.91
N VAL A 845 25.29 -13.72 -8.88
CA VAL A 845 24.91 -12.30 -8.87
C VAL A 845 25.82 -11.39 -8.05
N TYR A 846 26.87 -10.84 -8.67
CA TYR A 846 27.30 -9.42 -8.64
C TYR A 846 28.73 -9.37 -9.19
N ASP A 847 28.98 -8.46 -10.15
CA ASP A 847 30.33 -8.09 -10.60
C ASP A 847 31.24 -7.74 -9.41
N PRO A 848 32.59 -7.87 -9.54
CA PRO A 848 33.52 -7.48 -8.49
C PRO A 848 33.19 -6.06 -8.01
N VAL A 849 32.78 -5.98 -6.75
CA VAL A 849 32.39 -4.74 -6.09
C VAL A 849 33.54 -3.73 -6.27
N PRO A 850 33.31 -2.53 -6.83
CA PRO A 850 34.35 -1.53 -7.06
C PRO A 850 35.17 -1.28 -5.79
N ALA A 851 36.48 -1.05 -5.92
CA ALA A 851 37.41 -0.96 -4.78
C ALA A 851 37.00 0.04 -3.67
N GLY A 852 36.12 1.01 -3.97
CA GLY A 852 35.55 1.96 -2.99
C GLY A 852 34.34 1.45 -2.18
N HIS A 853 33.80 0.26 -2.49
CA HIS A 853 32.65 -0.36 -1.81
C HIS A 853 33.01 -1.68 -1.10
N GLN A 854 34.30 -1.91 -0.85
CA GLN A 854 34.79 -3.08 -0.10
C GLN A 854 34.42 -2.99 1.39
N GLY A 855 33.20 -3.38 1.68
CA GLY A 855 32.70 -3.62 3.02
C GLY A 855 31.62 -4.67 2.93
N GLU A 856 31.98 -5.88 2.52
CA GLU A 856 31.07 -7.02 2.46
C GLU A 856 30.44 -7.23 3.85
N GLN A 857 29.11 -7.38 3.88
CA GLN A 857 28.34 -7.45 5.12
C GLN A 857 27.49 -8.72 5.10
N ALA A 858 27.82 -9.68 5.96
CA ALA A 858 26.88 -10.73 6.30
C ALA A 858 26.06 -10.31 7.52
N TYR A 859 24.79 -10.68 7.51
CA TYR A 859 23.84 -10.40 8.56
C TYR A 859 23.27 -11.70 9.11
N VAL A 860 23.22 -11.83 10.43
CA VAL A 860 22.53 -12.93 11.10
C VAL A 860 21.68 -12.38 12.23
N THR A 861 20.43 -12.81 12.30
CA THR A 861 19.56 -12.55 13.46
C THR A 861 19.52 -13.79 14.32
N PHE A 862 19.85 -13.63 15.58
CA PHE A 862 19.94 -14.70 16.55
C PHE A 862 18.59 -14.93 17.22
N MET A 863 17.73 -15.80 16.67
CA MET A 863 16.33 -15.89 17.12
C MET A 863 16.13 -16.56 18.49
N SER A 864 16.91 -17.59 18.82
CA SER A 864 16.81 -18.31 20.10
C SER A 864 18.18 -18.64 20.63
N ALA A 865 18.36 -18.60 21.95
CA ALA A 865 19.58 -19.11 22.58
C ALA A 865 19.84 -20.54 22.08
N THR A 866 21.11 -20.90 22.03
CA THR A 866 21.50 -22.29 21.80
C THR A 866 20.83 -23.16 22.85
N ASP A 867 20.45 -24.38 22.49
CA ASP A 867 19.91 -25.35 23.45
C ASP A 867 21.01 -25.65 24.48
N ASP A 868 20.99 -24.93 25.61
CA ASP A 868 22.02 -24.98 26.65
C ASP A 868 22.09 -26.36 27.34
N SER A 869 21.12 -27.25 27.07
CA SER A 869 21.17 -28.65 27.54
C SER A 869 22.37 -29.43 26.99
N ALA A 870 23.03 -28.93 25.94
CA ALA A 870 24.27 -29.51 25.40
C ALA A 870 25.54 -28.69 25.69
N GLY A 871 25.48 -27.62 26.52
CA GLY A 871 26.58 -26.93 27.22
C GLY A 871 27.85 -26.48 26.46
N VAL A 872 28.02 -26.81 25.18
CA VAL A 872 29.31 -26.75 24.49
C VAL A 872 29.17 -26.38 23.02
N LEU A 873 28.00 -25.97 22.52
CA LEU A 873 27.85 -25.59 21.10
C LEU A 873 27.88 -24.08 20.89
N GLU A 874 28.62 -23.65 19.86
CA GLU A 874 28.73 -22.26 19.43
C GLU A 874 28.30 -22.14 17.98
N HIS A 875 27.43 -21.16 17.70
CA HIS A 875 26.92 -20.86 16.37
C HIS A 875 27.24 -19.43 15.99
N GLY A 876 27.56 -19.21 14.71
CA GLY A 876 27.92 -17.88 14.25
C GLY A 876 28.07 -17.75 12.74
N VAL A 877 28.44 -16.54 12.34
CA VAL A 877 28.82 -16.22 10.96
C VAL A 877 30.26 -16.67 10.75
N VAL A 878 30.47 -17.63 9.84
CA VAL A 878 31.82 -17.98 9.37
C VAL A 878 32.19 -17.17 8.14
N PHE A 879 33.42 -16.66 8.11
CA PHE A 879 33.94 -15.83 7.04
C PHE A 879 35.47 -15.94 6.92
N ARG A 880 36.05 -15.41 5.82
CA ARG A 880 37.51 -15.49 5.53
C ARG A 880 38.05 -16.92 5.69
N TYR A 881 37.39 -17.89 5.04
CA TYR A 881 37.78 -19.29 5.12
C TYR A 881 38.93 -19.59 4.15
N GLY A 882 40.02 -20.17 4.62
CA GLY A 882 41.06 -20.81 3.82
C GLY A 882 41.13 -22.31 4.10
N ALA A 883 41.91 -23.06 3.30
CA ALA A 883 41.97 -24.53 3.36
C ALA A 883 42.04 -25.11 4.80
N ASN A 884 42.77 -24.44 5.69
CA ASN A 884 43.05 -24.88 7.06
C ASN A 884 42.69 -23.83 8.14
N ALA A 885 41.90 -22.79 7.82
CA ALA A 885 41.55 -21.75 8.79
C ALA A 885 40.24 -21.01 8.48
N TYR A 886 39.60 -20.46 9.51
CA TYR A 886 38.43 -19.59 9.34
C TYR A 886 38.23 -18.61 10.50
N TRP A 887 37.43 -17.58 10.24
CA TRP A 887 36.89 -16.70 11.27
C TRP A 887 35.45 -17.04 11.60
N LEU A 888 35.10 -16.99 12.89
CA LEU A 888 33.74 -17.17 13.37
C LEU A 888 33.37 -16.02 14.31
N ALA A 889 32.38 -15.22 13.92
CA ALA A 889 31.70 -14.30 14.83
C ALA A 889 30.46 -15.00 15.38
N SER A 890 30.46 -15.33 16.66
CA SER A 890 29.36 -16.03 17.33
C SER A 890 28.54 -15.06 18.19
N ARG A 891 27.65 -15.59 19.05
CA ARG A 891 26.86 -14.76 19.96
C ARG A 891 27.70 -13.95 20.93
N ASP A 892 28.87 -14.41 21.36
CA ASP A 892 29.63 -13.79 22.46
C ASP A 892 31.11 -13.56 22.18
N ARG A 893 31.62 -13.98 21.01
CA ARG A 893 33.03 -13.83 20.67
C ARG A 893 33.31 -13.85 19.17
N LEU A 894 34.45 -13.26 18.81
CA LEU A 894 35.09 -13.42 17.53
C LEU A 894 36.27 -14.37 17.72
N THR A 895 36.32 -15.41 16.90
CA THR A 895 37.40 -16.41 16.97
C THR A 895 38.04 -16.60 15.61
N TYR A 896 39.32 -16.93 15.64
CA TYR A 896 40.07 -17.41 14.50
C TYR A 896 40.50 -18.84 14.78
N THR A 897 40.07 -19.76 13.93
CA THR A 897 40.35 -21.18 14.10
C THR A 897 41.22 -21.68 12.98
N THR A 898 42.30 -22.36 13.34
CA THR A 898 43.18 -23.11 12.44
C THR A 898 43.05 -24.58 12.74
N PHE A 899 43.10 -25.42 11.72
CA PHE A 899 43.05 -26.87 11.89
C PHE A 899 44.01 -27.54 10.90
N THR A 900 44.58 -28.67 11.30
CA THR A 900 45.48 -29.46 10.46
C THR A 900 44.73 -30.67 9.93
N VAL A 901 44.79 -30.89 8.62
CA VAL A 901 44.24 -32.08 7.97
C VAL A 901 45.39 -32.96 7.50
N THR A 902 45.45 -34.20 7.96
CA THR A 902 46.43 -35.20 7.51
C THR A 902 45.66 -36.40 6.96
N SER A 903 45.91 -36.77 5.71
CA SER A 903 45.24 -37.89 5.03
C SER A 903 43.70 -37.82 5.06
N GLY A 904 43.14 -36.61 5.02
CA GLY A 904 41.68 -36.38 5.02
C GLY A 904 41.01 -36.34 6.39
N ALA A 905 41.75 -36.52 7.49
CA ALA A 905 41.24 -36.41 8.85
C ALA A 905 41.78 -35.15 9.56
N VAL A 906 40.96 -34.52 10.41
CA VAL A 906 41.38 -33.39 11.25
C VAL A 906 42.24 -33.93 12.40
N THR A 907 43.54 -33.62 12.39
CA THR A 907 44.51 -34.09 13.38
C THR A 907 44.79 -33.08 14.49
N ASP A 908 44.48 -31.80 14.26
CA ASP A 908 44.60 -30.75 15.27
C ASP A 908 43.62 -29.60 15.00
N VAL A 909 43.15 -28.94 16.06
CA VAL A 909 42.30 -27.74 15.98
C VAL A 909 42.73 -26.76 17.07
N THR A 910 43.20 -25.60 16.64
CA THR A 910 43.53 -24.47 17.50
C THR A 910 42.54 -23.34 17.26
N THR A 911 41.80 -22.95 18.30
CA THR A 911 40.86 -21.83 18.26
C THR A 911 41.38 -20.70 19.14
N ALA A 912 41.72 -19.56 18.52
CA ALA A 912 42.08 -18.34 19.23
C ALA A 912 40.85 -17.44 19.37
N VAL A 913 40.51 -17.07 20.61
CA VAL A 913 39.52 -16.02 20.87
C VAL A 913 40.20 -14.67 20.63
N VAL A 914 39.69 -13.92 19.66
CA VAL A 914 40.28 -12.65 19.22
C VAL A 914 39.58 -11.46 19.85
N ALA A 915 38.28 -11.55 20.08
CA ALA A 915 37.51 -10.58 20.86
C ALA A 915 36.34 -11.29 21.56
N THR A 916 35.89 -10.75 22.69
CA THR A 916 34.68 -11.21 23.40
C THR A 916 33.73 -10.03 23.63
N TRP A 917 32.45 -10.31 23.75
CA TRP A 917 31.41 -9.33 24.05
C TRP A 917 30.29 -9.97 24.87
N THR A 918 29.45 -9.13 25.48
CA THR A 918 28.22 -9.61 26.13
C THR A 918 27.35 -10.34 25.10
N PRO A 919 26.88 -11.56 25.39
CA PRO A 919 26.13 -12.36 24.43
C PRO A 919 25.00 -11.57 23.75
N VAL A 920 25.00 -11.59 22.42
CA VAL A 920 23.96 -11.00 21.58
C VAL A 920 22.62 -11.61 21.96
N LYS A 921 21.66 -10.76 22.34
CA LYS A 921 20.34 -11.19 22.82
C LYS A 921 19.54 -11.89 21.72
N SER A 922 18.56 -12.71 22.11
CA SER A 922 17.61 -13.24 21.14
C SER A 922 16.86 -12.10 20.43
N GLY A 923 16.74 -12.19 19.11
CA GLY A 923 16.18 -11.14 18.25
C GLY A 923 17.15 -10.00 17.89
N GLU A 924 18.33 -9.90 18.53
CA GLU A 924 19.36 -8.96 18.08
C GLU A 924 19.99 -9.43 16.77
N ARG A 925 20.29 -8.46 15.91
CA ARG A 925 20.92 -8.67 14.62
C ARG A 925 22.40 -8.39 14.72
N MET A 926 23.23 -9.33 14.30
CA MET A 926 24.66 -9.16 14.15
C MET A 926 25.01 -8.93 12.68
N ARG A 927 25.99 -8.07 12.42
CA ARG A 927 26.66 -7.97 11.13
C ARG A 927 28.17 -8.04 11.29
N VAL A 928 28.82 -8.60 10.29
CA VAL A 928 30.29 -8.61 10.18
C VAL A 928 30.67 -7.82 8.95
N ARG A 929 31.47 -6.78 9.13
CA ARG A 929 32.10 -6.02 8.04
C ARG A 929 33.53 -6.50 7.89
N ASN A 930 33.79 -7.17 6.78
CA ASN A 930 35.11 -7.63 6.42
C ASN A 930 35.78 -6.58 5.50
N ARG A 931 36.72 -5.80 6.02
CA ARG A 931 37.51 -4.82 5.25
C ARG A 931 38.96 -5.26 5.15
N THR A 932 39.71 -4.71 4.20
CA THR A 932 41.08 -5.14 3.91
C THR A 932 42.04 -5.06 5.11
N ALA A 933 41.83 -4.14 6.05
CA ALA A 933 42.71 -3.95 7.21
C ALA A 933 42.07 -4.32 8.57
N ASP A 934 40.75 -4.46 8.63
CA ASP A 934 40.00 -4.64 9.87
C ASP A 934 38.75 -5.50 9.69
N ILE A 935 38.40 -6.21 10.77
CA ILE A 935 37.15 -6.94 10.93
C ILE A 935 36.33 -6.18 11.97
N VAL A 936 35.16 -5.68 11.57
CA VAL A 936 34.23 -5.02 12.49
C VAL A 936 32.98 -5.86 12.67
N VAL A 937 32.74 -6.34 13.88
CA VAL A 937 31.50 -7.03 14.28
C VAL A 937 30.62 -6.02 15.00
N GLU A 938 29.37 -5.89 14.58
CA GLU A 938 28.39 -5.00 15.20
C GLU A 938 27.11 -5.77 15.49
N SER A 939 26.41 -5.42 16.57
CA SER A 939 25.04 -5.84 16.80
C SER A 939 24.09 -4.66 16.89
N ARG A 940 22.80 -4.94 16.69
CA ARG A 940 21.75 -3.96 16.76
C ARG A 940 20.47 -4.62 17.26
N ILE A 941 19.82 -3.96 18.22
CA ILE A 941 18.40 -4.18 18.53
C ILE A 941 17.58 -3.45 17.44
N PRO A 942 16.55 -4.07 16.83
CA PRO A 942 15.67 -3.38 15.89
C PRO A 942 15.26 -1.99 16.41
N GLY A 943 15.45 -0.95 15.59
CA GLY A 943 15.17 0.44 15.98
C GLY A 943 16.31 1.21 16.64
N GLN A 944 17.38 0.57 17.12
CA GLN A 944 18.55 1.26 17.73
C GLN A 944 19.74 1.44 16.77
N ALA A 945 20.72 2.27 17.08
CA ALA A 945 21.94 2.36 16.26
C ALA A 945 22.76 1.06 16.31
N TRP A 946 23.61 0.81 15.31
CA TRP A 946 24.57 -0.30 15.35
C TRP A 946 25.59 -0.06 16.47
N ARG A 947 25.74 -1.03 17.36
CA ARG A 947 26.75 -1.07 18.40
C ARG A 947 27.91 -1.94 17.95
N THR A 948 29.11 -1.40 17.92
CA THR A 948 30.33 -2.18 17.67
C THR A 948 30.57 -3.16 18.82
N LEU A 949 30.60 -4.45 18.50
CA LEU A 949 30.96 -5.52 19.42
C LEU A 949 32.46 -5.77 19.43
N ALA A 950 33.08 -5.73 18.24
CA ALA A 950 34.52 -5.86 18.08
C ALA A 950 35.01 -5.09 16.85
N SER A 951 36.21 -4.54 16.94
CA SER A 951 36.94 -3.94 15.81
C SER A 951 38.38 -4.42 15.90
N VAL A 952 38.73 -5.40 15.07
CA VAL A 952 40.02 -6.08 15.14
C VAL A 952 40.82 -5.75 13.88
N SER A 953 42.01 -5.18 14.04
CA SER A 953 42.95 -5.06 12.93
C SER A 953 43.45 -6.44 12.51
N ASP A 954 43.27 -6.80 11.24
CA ASP A 954 43.75 -8.06 10.70
C ASP A 954 44.27 -7.89 9.28
N THR A 955 45.59 -7.97 9.14
CA THR A 955 46.31 -7.86 7.87
C THR A 955 46.49 -9.20 7.15
N ARG A 956 45.97 -10.31 7.70
CA ARG A 956 46.00 -11.62 7.03
C ARG A 956 45.21 -11.55 5.72
N ASN A 957 45.85 -12.02 4.64
CA ASN A 957 45.44 -11.78 3.26
C ASN A 957 44.01 -12.28 2.95
N ASN A 958 43.18 -11.42 2.36
CA ASN A 958 41.71 -11.49 2.32
C ASN A 958 41.16 -12.21 1.06
N THR A 959 41.90 -13.16 0.48
CA THR A 959 41.61 -13.66 -0.89
C THR A 959 40.53 -14.74 -0.97
N ALA A 960 40.09 -15.33 0.14
CA ALA A 960 39.07 -16.38 0.15
C ALA A 960 37.77 -15.87 0.82
N LEU A 961 36.83 -15.42 -0.01
CA LEU A 961 35.66 -14.63 0.37
C LEU A 961 34.37 -15.46 0.40
N GLY A 962 34.37 -16.55 1.17
CA GLY A 962 33.17 -17.32 1.49
C GLY A 962 32.51 -16.84 2.78
N TRP A 963 31.18 -16.79 2.79
CA TRP A 963 30.35 -16.55 3.97
C TRP A 963 29.48 -17.78 4.22
N GLY A 964 29.27 -18.12 5.49
CA GLY A 964 28.44 -19.26 5.88
C GLY A 964 27.91 -19.15 7.30
N LEU A 965 27.12 -20.13 7.70
CA LEU A 965 26.75 -20.37 9.09
C LEU A 965 27.53 -21.59 9.58
N LEU A 966 28.10 -21.50 10.77
CA LEU A 966 28.88 -22.60 11.36
C LEU A 966 28.34 -22.92 12.74
N GLU A 967 28.27 -24.22 13.04
CA GLU A 967 28.06 -24.79 14.37
C GLU A 967 29.30 -25.60 14.76
N ARG A 968 29.83 -25.40 15.97
CA ARG A 968 30.96 -26.19 16.50
C ARG A 968 30.86 -26.40 17.99
N VAL A 969 31.69 -27.31 18.50
CA VAL A 969 31.96 -27.44 19.92
C VAL A 969 32.95 -26.36 20.37
N ARG A 970 32.61 -25.65 21.44
CA ARG A 970 33.32 -24.53 22.05
C ARG A 970 34.67 -24.92 22.63
#